data_AF-C9LVU0-F1
#
_entry.id   AF-C9LVU0-F1
#
_cell.length_a   1.000
_cell.length_b   1.000
_cell.length_c   1.000
_cell.angle_alpha   90.00
_cell.angle_beta   90.00
_cell.angle_gamma   90.00
#
_symmetry.space_group_name_H-M   'P 1'
#
loop_
_entity.id
_entity.type
_entity.pdbx_description
1 polymer ?
#
loop_
_entity_poly.entity_id
_entity_poly.type
_entity_poly.pdbx_seq_one_letter_code
_entity_poly.pdbx_strand_id
1 'polypeptide(L)'
;MYDASRGKEEMGTVMRDGKIKKRSGKKGALCALAFVVAALCSTASAAAPAAERADAAAAFEASRLAALAGTEASARQEEAGKALELPDEAEEVQGLRGQTMQESTAESAYAALRRKNRGHIAEKQRFICSTKPAVIFTFGGLSKEAPLLEILEEMKAEGMRGTFFVTERELSRNRKNIELIRAYGQELGIGLRPEEGAGFDDYCAQIERIREGLRAYGQETNVVRQMSGTDEPAIGEAVSAMGCILVGQGFNAVQSKHKDAQSPAEVMPDLFGRWTTSFNRGEIIYMRTDYYTHSSLAVELLRTLKREKVDNIAYTTHALPEERERERAASGYACTSVLDVLGDTSALYTYPVDLATLPEEIRPYIRKEKLTGSAFSQEFYKRYVGAPEVGETDRMLGFSRMEMRRADRTGIVKTAPARTVFFTFDDWGSDDSINHLLAVLNKHRVHGTFFIITKNIHNNPNLVRAIVANGNEVGSHTDTHTPMCVQDKGGRNKAIMDEETYELDVRSSYEKLALTMGDMRLPSGRYALTRILRPPTLAVSRTGVASILHNGFDYVVNGSGSTEDYNAVSLESLVGILHRLTHEDDGSVKRGAILVMHMSATAMRTAPALDMLLTANDLLPDDHPGKFKVALLGDYLTADYDQRMKQIPPAKEKTISPF
;
A
#
# COMPACT_ATOMS: atom_id res chain seq x y z
N MET A 1 47.40 35.32 26.63
CA MET A 1 48.50 36.21 26.23
C MET A 1 48.25 36.63 24.79
N TYR A 2 48.07 37.95 24.57
CA TYR A 2 47.98 38.70 23.29
C TYR A 2 46.88 38.28 22.30
N ASP A 3 45.85 39.03 21.91
CA ASP A 3 45.47 40.46 21.82
C ASP A 3 46.41 41.41 21.06
N ALA A 4 45.90 41.90 19.91
CA ALA A 4 46.15 43.17 19.20
C ALA A 4 45.40 43.09 17.84
N SER A 5 44.74 44.10 17.26
CA SER A 5 44.46 45.47 17.65
C SER A 5 43.53 46.13 16.60
N ARG A 6 42.54 46.87 17.09
CA ARG A 6 41.92 48.15 16.65
C ARG A 6 42.09 48.70 15.22
N GLY A 7 40.97 49.23 14.70
CA GLY A 7 40.87 50.42 13.83
C GLY A 7 39.45 51.00 13.84
N LYS A 8 39.29 52.29 14.19
CA LYS A 8 38.04 53.07 14.40
C LYS A 8 37.79 54.07 13.24
N GLU A 9 36.64 54.77 13.33
CA GLU A 9 36.24 56.06 12.68
C GLU A 9 35.29 55.91 11.47
N GLU A 10 34.22 56.69 11.26
CA GLU A 10 33.59 57.79 12.01
C GLU A 10 32.14 58.02 11.51
N MET A 11 31.34 58.73 12.32
CA MET A 11 29.94 59.13 12.07
C MET A 11 29.81 60.26 11.05
N GLY A 12 28.70 60.26 10.30
CA GLY A 12 28.20 61.44 9.59
C GLY A 12 26.68 61.41 9.43
N THR A 13 25.97 62.23 10.22
CA THR A 13 24.52 62.45 10.12
C THR A 13 24.25 63.71 9.30
N VAL A 14 23.36 63.63 8.29
CA VAL A 14 22.68 64.81 7.71
C VAL A 14 21.21 64.46 7.49
N MET A 15 20.32 65.21 8.16
CA MET A 15 18.88 65.23 7.91
C MET A 15 18.53 66.27 6.85
N ARG A 16 17.56 65.98 5.97
CA ARG A 16 16.53 66.94 5.53
C ARG A 16 15.34 66.27 4.81
N ASP A 17 14.16 66.52 5.38
CA ASP A 17 12.80 66.65 4.85
C ASP A 17 12.28 65.77 3.70
N GLY A 18 11.17 65.07 3.96
CA GLY A 18 10.35 64.45 2.91
C GLY A 18 9.12 63.67 3.39
N LYS A 19 8.08 64.39 3.83
CA LYS A 19 6.64 64.04 3.88
C LYS A 19 6.22 62.55 3.99
N ILE A 20 5.58 62.26 5.12
CA ILE A 20 4.78 61.06 5.43
C ILE A 20 3.71 60.80 4.35
N LYS A 21 3.76 59.62 3.73
CA LYS A 21 2.59 58.95 3.13
C LYS A 21 2.45 57.56 3.74
N LYS A 22 1.37 57.35 4.51
CA LYS A 22 0.89 56.02 4.92
C LYS A 22 0.69 55.15 3.67
N ARG A 23 1.39 54.02 3.57
CA ARG A 23 1.00 52.90 2.71
C ARG A 23 0.77 51.68 3.59
N SER A 24 -0.49 51.25 3.62
CA SER A 24 -0.93 49.99 4.22
C SER A 24 -0.17 48.82 3.59
N GLY A 25 0.43 47.98 4.43
CA GLY A 25 1.12 46.77 3.99
C GLY A 25 0.16 45.79 3.30
N LYS A 26 0.56 45.34 2.11
CA LYS A 26 0.05 44.10 1.52
C LYS A 26 0.91 42.95 2.04
N LYS A 27 0.42 42.22 3.05
CA LYS A 27 0.74 40.81 3.23
C LYS A 27 -0.46 40.04 2.65
N GLY A 28 -0.22 39.20 1.66
CA GLY A 28 -1.26 38.42 0.99
C GLY A 28 -1.07 38.42 -0.51
N ALA A 29 -0.24 37.49 -0.99
CA ALA A 29 -0.29 36.90 -2.34
C ALA A 29 0.97 36.03 -2.55
N LEU A 30 1.14 34.99 -1.74
CA LEU A 30 2.13 33.94 -2.00
C LEU A 30 1.65 32.59 -1.46
N CYS A 31 0.38 32.24 -1.70
CA CYS A 31 -0.15 30.88 -1.45
C CYS A 31 -0.98 30.30 -2.60
N ALA A 32 -1.21 31.03 -3.70
CA ALA A 32 -2.17 30.61 -4.72
C ALA A 32 -1.59 29.85 -5.93
N LEU A 33 -0.30 29.50 -5.93
CA LEU A 33 0.33 28.82 -7.08
C LEU A 33 0.90 27.42 -6.77
N ALA A 34 0.72 26.91 -5.54
CA ALA A 34 1.17 25.56 -5.15
C ALA A 34 0.12 24.45 -5.39
N PHE A 35 -1.15 24.80 -5.62
CA PHE A 35 -2.27 23.85 -5.61
C PHE A 35 -2.52 23.05 -6.91
N VAL A 36 -1.63 23.16 -7.91
CA VAL A 36 -1.74 22.36 -9.16
C VAL A 36 -0.61 21.33 -9.30
N VAL A 37 0.45 21.41 -8.48
CA VAL A 37 1.60 20.49 -8.60
C VAL A 37 1.38 19.18 -7.81
N ALA A 38 0.56 19.18 -6.75
CA ALA A 38 0.26 17.96 -6.00
C ALA A 38 -0.60 16.93 -6.79
N ALA A 39 -1.40 17.39 -7.76
CA ALA A 39 -2.23 16.53 -8.60
C ALA A 39 -1.44 15.67 -9.61
N LEU A 40 -0.15 15.98 -9.84
CA LEU A 40 0.75 15.23 -10.73
C LEU A 40 1.65 14.24 -9.97
N CYS A 41 1.56 14.16 -8.64
CA CYS A 41 2.38 13.27 -7.81
C CYS A 41 1.73 11.91 -7.52
N SER A 42 0.57 11.60 -8.11
CA SER A 42 -0.18 10.35 -7.92
C SER A 42 0.34 9.14 -8.72
N THR A 43 1.59 9.18 -9.20
CA THR A 43 2.25 8.04 -9.87
C THR A 43 3.31 7.39 -8.98
N ALA A 44 2.95 7.14 -7.71
CA ALA A 44 3.71 6.26 -6.83
C ALA A 44 3.35 4.79 -7.12
N SER A 45 4.16 4.16 -7.94
CA SER A 45 4.47 2.72 -7.93
C SER A 45 5.42 2.49 -9.10
N ALA A 46 6.50 1.74 -8.90
CA ALA A 46 7.32 1.35 -10.02
C ALA A 46 8.02 0.01 -9.83
N ALA A 47 7.85 -0.84 -10.83
CA ALA A 47 8.85 -1.82 -11.28
C ALA A 47 8.55 -2.46 -12.67
N ALA A 48 7.53 -2.00 -13.40
CA ALA A 48 7.16 -2.53 -14.72
C ALA A 48 7.03 -1.41 -15.79
N PRO A 49 7.31 -1.68 -17.09
CA PRO A 49 6.99 -0.74 -18.17
C PRO A 49 5.49 -0.42 -18.18
N ALA A 50 5.12 0.78 -18.66
CA ALA A 50 3.76 1.32 -18.57
C ALA A 50 2.66 0.39 -19.14
N ALA A 51 2.98 -0.40 -20.17
CA ALA A 51 2.06 -1.37 -20.78
C ALA A 51 1.68 -2.49 -19.79
N GLU A 52 2.66 -3.07 -19.10
CA GLU A 52 2.41 -4.16 -18.14
C GLU A 52 1.61 -3.71 -16.91
N ARG A 53 1.71 -2.42 -16.53
CA ARG A 53 0.88 -1.85 -15.46
C ARG A 53 -0.57 -1.67 -15.88
N ALA A 54 -0.78 -1.32 -17.15
CA ALA A 54 -2.14 -1.20 -17.70
C ALA A 54 -2.83 -2.57 -17.73
N ASP A 55 -2.10 -3.63 -18.06
CA ASP A 55 -2.61 -5.00 -18.05
C ASP A 55 -2.97 -5.47 -16.63
N ALA A 56 -2.12 -5.21 -15.64
CA ALA A 56 -2.39 -5.56 -14.24
C ALA A 56 -3.59 -4.79 -13.66
N ALA A 57 -3.70 -3.49 -13.97
CA ALA A 57 -4.85 -2.68 -13.58
C ALA A 57 -6.13 -3.19 -14.25
N ALA A 58 -6.09 -3.52 -15.54
CA ALA A 58 -7.24 -4.06 -16.27
C ALA A 58 -7.68 -5.42 -15.73
N ALA A 59 -6.73 -6.31 -15.41
CA ALA A 59 -7.01 -7.60 -14.80
C ALA A 59 -7.68 -7.44 -13.42
N PHE A 60 -7.14 -6.57 -12.57
CA PHE A 60 -7.74 -6.27 -11.27
C PHE A 60 -9.14 -5.67 -11.39
N GLU A 61 -9.36 -4.73 -12.31
CA GLU A 61 -10.69 -4.17 -12.55
C GLU A 61 -11.67 -5.23 -13.08
N ALA A 62 -11.22 -6.15 -13.94
CA ALA A 62 -12.03 -7.29 -14.37
C ALA A 62 -12.41 -8.20 -13.19
N SER A 63 -11.46 -8.52 -12.30
CA SER A 63 -11.74 -9.29 -11.08
C SER A 63 -12.68 -8.55 -10.14
N ARG A 64 -12.52 -7.23 -9.97
CA ARG A 64 -13.43 -6.39 -9.18
C ARG A 64 -14.85 -6.45 -9.73
N LEU A 65 -15.03 -6.22 -11.03
CA LEU A 65 -16.34 -6.25 -11.68
C LEU A 65 -16.99 -7.65 -11.57
N ALA A 66 -16.21 -8.71 -11.73
CA ALA A 66 -16.69 -10.08 -11.56
C ALA A 66 -17.14 -10.36 -10.11
N ALA A 67 -16.35 -9.94 -9.11
CA ALA A 67 -16.68 -10.11 -7.70
C ALA A 67 -17.98 -9.36 -7.33
N LEU A 68 -18.14 -8.13 -7.81
CA LEU A 68 -19.36 -7.33 -7.56
C LEU A 68 -20.59 -7.98 -8.20
N ALA A 69 -20.48 -8.46 -9.46
CA ALA A 69 -21.58 -9.17 -10.11
C ALA A 69 -21.99 -10.45 -9.35
N GLY A 70 -21.01 -11.17 -8.77
CA GLY A 70 -21.27 -12.34 -7.92
C GLY A 70 -22.07 -11.99 -6.66
N THR A 71 -21.76 -10.87 -6.00
CA THR A 71 -22.53 -10.43 -4.82
C THR A 71 -23.97 -10.05 -5.15
N GLU A 72 -24.21 -9.40 -6.29
CA GLU A 72 -25.57 -9.07 -6.74
C GLU A 72 -26.39 -10.32 -7.10
N ALA A 73 -25.75 -11.30 -7.75
CA ALA A 73 -26.40 -12.57 -8.07
C ALA A 73 -26.77 -13.35 -6.80
N SER A 74 -25.89 -13.37 -5.79
CA SER A 74 -26.16 -13.98 -4.49
C SER A 74 -27.29 -13.28 -3.74
N ALA A 75 -27.32 -11.94 -3.75
CA ALA A 75 -28.40 -11.17 -3.12
C ALA A 75 -29.77 -11.42 -3.80
N ARG A 76 -29.78 -11.53 -5.13
CA ARG A 76 -31.00 -11.89 -5.90
C ARG A 76 -31.44 -13.34 -5.64
N GLN A 77 -30.51 -14.26 -5.41
CA GLN A 77 -30.83 -15.64 -5.03
C GLN A 77 -31.34 -15.76 -3.59
N GLU A 78 -30.87 -14.92 -2.66
CA GLU A 78 -31.41 -14.83 -1.28
C GLU A 78 -32.82 -14.22 -1.25
N GLU A 79 -33.11 -13.22 -2.09
CA GLU A 79 -34.47 -12.70 -2.27
C GLU A 79 -35.39 -13.71 -2.96
N ALA A 80 -34.90 -14.45 -3.95
CA ALA A 80 -35.64 -15.53 -4.60
C ALA A 80 -35.84 -16.75 -3.67
N GLY A 81 -34.92 -17.02 -2.74
CA GLY A 81 -34.99 -18.13 -1.77
C GLY A 81 -36.09 -17.99 -0.71
N LYS A 82 -36.80 -16.85 -0.67
CA LYS A 82 -38.04 -16.67 0.11
C LYS A 82 -39.32 -16.88 -0.70
N ALA A 83 -39.22 -17.23 -1.98
CA ALA A 83 -40.37 -17.51 -2.83
C ALA A 83 -40.12 -18.74 -3.73
N LEU A 84 -40.95 -19.76 -3.49
CA LEU A 84 -41.22 -20.95 -4.31
C LEU A 84 -40.36 -22.21 -4.12
N GLU A 85 -41.07 -23.23 -3.63
CA GLU A 85 -40.83 -24.66 -3.81
C GLU A 85 -40.93 -25.06 -5.30
N LEU A 86 -40.15 -26.08 -5.66
CA LEU A 86 -40.13 -26.76 -6.97
C LEU A 86 -41.38 -27.61 -7.22
N PRO A 87 -41.59 -28.02 -8.49
CA PRO A 87 -41.57 -29.47 -8.72
C PRO A 87 -40.72 -29.92 -9.92
N ASP A 88 -40.25 -31.17 -9.79
CA ASP A 88 -39.64 -32.04 -10.79
C ASP A 88 -40.49 -32.22 -12.05
N GLU A 89 -39.84 -32.34 -13.23
CA GLU A 89 -40.15 -33.38 -14.22
C GLU A 89 -38.89 -33.76 -15.03
N ALA A 90 -38.71 -35.07 -15.20
CA ALA A 90 -37.72 -35.70 -16.06
C ALA A 90 -38.42 -36.27 -17.30
N GLU A 91 -37.80 -36.19 -18.48
CA GLU A 91 -37.67 -37.34 -19.40
C GLU A 91 -36.75 -37.05 -20.60
N GLU A 92 -36.11 -38.13 -21.06
CA GLU A 92 -35.18 -38.28 -22.19
C GLU A 92 -35.85 -38.05 -23.56
N VAL A 93 -35.06 -37.81 -24.62
CA VAL A 93 -34.98 -38.70 -25.82
C VAL A 93 -33.72 -38.39 -26.65
N GLN A 94 -33.11 -39.47 -27.12
CA GLN A 94 -31.93 -39.62 -27.98
C GLN A 94 -32.02 -39.02 -29.40
N GLY A 95 -30.85 -38.62 -29.92
CA GLY A 95 -30.26 -39.29 -31.09
C GLY A 95 -30.08 -38.47 -32.37
N LEU A 96 -28.83 -38.30 -32.82
CA LEU A 96 -28.43 -38.56 -34.22
C LEU A 96 -26.90 -38.66 -34.36
N ARG A 97 -26.48 -39.76 -35.00
CA ARG A 97 -25.10 -40.22 -35.28
C ARG A 97 -24.51 -39.56 -36.54
N GLY A 98 -23.18 -39.49 -36.56
CA GLY A 98 -22.32 -39.43 -37.76
C GLY A 98 -21.50 -38.12 -37.79
N GLN A 99 -20.18 -38.11 -37.90
CA GLN A 99 -19.27 -39.01 -38.60
C GLN A 99 -17.92 -39.11 -37.88
N THR A 100 -17.41 -40.33 -37.77
CA THR A 100 -16.06 -40.69 -37.34
C THR A 100 -15.02 -40.27 -38.37
N MET A 101 -14.09 -39.41 -37.96
CA MET A 101 -12.71 -39.44 -38.46
C MET A 101 -11.87 -40.26 -37.49
N GLN A 102 -11.37 -41.40 -37.96
CA GLN A 102 -10.35 -42.16 -37.26
C GLN A 102 -9.03 -41.42 -37.38
N GLU A 103 -8.65 -40.72 -36.32
CA GLU A 103 -7.23 -40.49 -36.01
C GLU A 103 -6.87 -41.41 -34.85
N SER A 104 -5.90 -42.29 -35.10
CA SER A 104 -5.28 -43.09 -34.05
C SER A 104 -4.58 -42.16 -33.06
N THR A 105 -5.09 -42.03 -31.84
CA THR A 105 -4.36 -41.38 -30.75
C THR A 105 -4.28 -42.36 -29.59
N ALA A 106 -3.06 -42.81 -29.30
CA ALA A 106 -2.77 -43.32 -27.97
C ALA A 106 -3.13 -42.20 -26.98
N GLU A 107 -3.95 -42.51 -25.97
CA GLU A 107 -4.36 -41.52 -24.99
C GLU A 107 -3.10 -40.97 -24.29
N SER A 108 -2.89 -39.64 -24.38
CA SER A 108 -1.72 -38.98 -23.80
C SER A 108 -1.56 -39.31 -22.32
N ALA A 109 -0.31 -39.45 -21.86
CA ALA A 109 0.03 -39.69 -20.45
C ALA A 109 -0.55 -38.61 -19.51
N TYR A 110 -0.83 -37.41 -20.02
CA TYR A 110 -1.37 -36.28 -19.26
C TYR A 110 -2.87 -36.02 -19.51
N ALA A 111 -3.55 -36.85 -20.33
CA ALA A 111 -4.96 -36.64 -20.69
C ALA A 111 -5.89 -36.57 -19.46
N ALA A 112 -5.64 -37.42 -18.45
CA ALA A 112 -6.41 -37.40 -17.21
C ALA A 112 -6.19 -36.11 -16.39
N LEU A 113 -4.95 -35.60 -16.35
CA LEU A 113 -4.64 -34.34 -15.68
C LEU A 113 -5.30 -33.15 -16.38
N ARG A 114 -5.23 -33.10 -17.72
CA ARG A 114 -5.87 -32.03 -18.51
C ARG A 114 -7.38 -31.99 -18.30
N ARG A 115 -8.04 -33.16 -18.29
CA ARG A 115 -9.48 -33.27 -17.97
C ARG A 115 -9.81 -32.76 -16.57
N LYS A 116 -8.98 -33.10 -15.57
CA LYS A 116 -9.16 -32.61 -14.19
C LYS A 116 -8.96 -31.10 -14.07
N ASN A 117 -8.04 -30.53 -14.86
CA ASN A 117 -7.71 -29.10 -14.87
C ASN A 117 -8.80 -28.23 -15.49
N ARG A 118 -9.75 -28.78 -16.28
CA ARG A 118 -10.89 -28.04 -16.85
C ARG A 118 -10.51 -26.76 -17.61
N GLY A 119 -9.33 -26.74 -18.23
CA GLY A 119 -8.82 -25.60 -18.98
C GLY A 119 -8.36 -24.41 -18.12
N HIS A 120 -8.16 -24.59 -16.81
CA HIS A 120 -7.58 -23.55 -15.97
C HIS A 120 -6.15 -23.22 -16.43
N ILE A 121 -5.84 -21.93 -16.52
CA ILE A 121 -4.51 -21.42 -16.90
C ILE A 121 -3.92 -20.78 -15.65
N ALA A 122 -2.73 -21.21 -15.24
CA ALA A 122 -2.03 -20.62 -14.11
C ALA A 122 -1.65 -19.17 -14.42
N GLU A 123 -2.01 -18.27 -13.51
CA GLU A 123 -1.60 -16.87 -13.60
C GLU A 123 -0.12 -16.71 -13.26
N LYS A 124 0.58 -15.89 -14.04
CA LYS A 124 1.99 -15.57 -13.80
C LYS A 124 2.12 -14.58 -12.65
N GLN A 125 2.58 -15.07 -11.49
CA GLN A 125 2.69 -14.27 -10.29
C GLN A 125 3.86 -13.28 -10.38
N ARG A 126 3.57 -11.99 -10.24
CA ARG A 126 4.58 -10.89 -10.21
C ARG A 126 5.11 -10.63 -8.78
N PHE A 127 4.30 -10.99 -7.80
CA PHE A 127 4.58 -10.95 -6.38
C PHE A 127 3.88 -12.15 -5.74
N ILE A 128 4.35 -12.58 -4.57
CA ILE A 128 3.64 -13.55 -3.75
C ILE A 128 2.76 -12.78 -2.76
N CYS A 129 1.48 -13.15 -2.65
CA CYS A 129 0.56 -12.58 -1.67
C CYS A 129 0.96 -13.02 -0.26
N SER A 130 1.71 -12.17 0.43
CA SER A 130 2.23 -12.44 1.78
C SER A 130 2.45 -11.15 2.57
N THR A 131 2.12 -11.17 3.85
CA THR A 131 2.47 -10.08 4.79
C THR A 131 3.91 -10.20 5.32
N LYS A 132 4.69 -11.21 4.92
CA LYS A 132 6.08 -11.38 5.35
C LYS A 132 6.97 -10.21 4.87
N PRO A 133 7.79 -9.58 5.73
CA PRO A 133 8.68 -8.47 5.34
C PRO A 133 9.87 -8.99 4.52
N ALA A 134 9.63 -9.31 3.25
CA ALA A 134 10.65 -9.89 2.40
C ALA A 134 10.51 -9.45 0.93
N VAL A 135 11.65 -9.43 0.24
CA VAL A 135 11.75 -9.27 -1.23
C VAL A 135 12.31 -10.56 -1.79
N ILE A 136 11.76 -11.02 -2.92
CA ILE A 136 12.09 -12.32 -3.49
C ILE A 136 13.08 -12.14 -4.63
N PHE A 137 14.27 -12.73 -4.52
CA PHE A 137 15.25 -12.71 -5.61
C PHE A 137 15.23 -14.03 -6.38
N THR A 138 15.14 -13.91 -7.70
CA THR A 138 15.14 -15.03 -8.63
C THR A 138 16.20 -14.86 -9.71
N PHE A 139 16.78 -15.98 -10.14
CA PHE A 139 17.95 -15.99 -11.00
C PHE A 139 17.79 -16.96 -12.16
N GLY A 140 18.33 -16.59 -13.32
CA GLY A 140 18.48 -17.45 -14.48
C GLY A 140 19.84 -17.31 -15.16
N GLY A 141 20.12 -18.19 -16.12
CA GLY A 141 21.35 -18.12 -16.91
C GLY A 141 22.56 -18.72 -16.19
N LEU A 142 22.51 -20.02 -15.91
CA LEU A 142 23.47 -20.71 -15.04
C LEU A 142 24.69 -21.24 -15.80
N SER A 143 24.99 -20.66 -16.96
CA SER A 143 25.97 -21.20 -17.91
C SER A 143 27.42 -20.85 -17.58
N LYS A 144 27.66 -19.73 -16.89
CA LYS A 144 28.99 -19.22 -16.52
C LYS A 144 29.23 -19.39 -15.02
N GLU A 145 30.30 -20.11 -14.66
CA GLU A 145 30.62 -20.41 -13.24
C GLU A 145 31.09 -19.17 -12.47
N ALA A 146 32.02 -18.38 -13.01
CA ALA A 146 32.62 -17.26 -12.26
C ALA A 146 31.59 -16.17 -11.82
N PRO A 147 30.76 -15.60 -12.72
CA PRO A 147 29.70 -14.67 -12.30
C PRO A 147 28.67 -15.27 -11.34
N LEU A 148 28.36 -16.57 -11.48
CA LEU A 148 27.47 -17.26 -10.56
C LEU A 148 28.09 -17.36 -9.16
N LEU A 149 29.36 -17.72 -9.07
CA LEU A 149 30.06 -17.84 -7.78
C LEU A 149 30.13 -16.49 -7.06
N GLU A 150 30.43 -15.40 -7.77
CA GLU A 150 30.42 -14.04 -7.21
C GLU A 150 29.05 -13.68 -6.61
N ILE A 151 27.95 -14.01 -7.30
CA ILE A 151 26.59 -13.83 -6.78
C ILE A 151 26.36 -14.67 -5.52
N LEU A 152 26.73 -15.94 -5.53
CA LEU A 152 26.54 -16.84 -4.39
C LEU A 152 27.36 -16.42 -3.16
N GLU A 153 28.57 -15.94 -3.36
CA GLU A 153 29.43 -15.40 -2.30
C GLU A 153 28.86 -14.12 -1.70
N GLU A 154 28.39 -13.18 -2.51
CA GLU A 154 27.71 -11.96 -2.05
C GLU A 154 26.43 -12.32 -1.28
N MET A 155 25.59 -13.20 -1.82
CA MET A 155 24.37 -13.65 -1.15
C MET A 155 24.68 -14.28 0.20
N LYS A 156 25.73 -15.10 0.31
CA LYS A 156 26.16 -15.68 1.59
C LYS A 156 26.65 -14.62 2.57
N ALA A 157 27.44 -13.65 2.11
CA ALA A 157 27.97 -12.56 2.95
C ALA A 157 26.84 -11.69 3.52
N GLU A 158 25.79 -11.46 2.72
CA GLU A 158 24.63 -10.63 3.08
C GLU A 158 23.46 -11.43 3.69
N GLY A 159 23.65 -12.74 3.94
CA GLY A 159 22.60 -13.60 4.52
C GLY A 159 21.36 -13.78 3.63
N MET A 160 21.50 -13.63 2.31
CA MET A 160 20.41 -13.70 1.34
C MET A 160 20.10 -15.13 0.91
N ARG A 161 18.82 -15.38 0.61
CA ARG A 161 18.34 -16.56 -0.11
C ARG A 161 17.66 -16.15 -1.42
N GLY A 162 17.64 -17.05 -2.39
CA GLY A 162 17.01 -16.82 -3.69
C GLY A 162 16.72 -18.12 -4.44
N THR A 163 15.90 -18.01 -5.48
CA THR A 163 15.50 -19.14 -6.35
C THR A 163 16.24 -19.09 -7.68
N PHE A 164 16.98 -20.14 -8.02
CA PHE A 164 17.69 -20.29 -9.30
C PHE A 164 16.92 -21.24 -10.21
N PHE A 165 16.45 -20.74 -11.35
CA PHE A 165 15.67 -21.53 -12.29
C PHE A 165 16.57 -22.35 -13.21
N VAL A 166 16.36 -23.67 -13.19
CA VAL A 166 17.15 -24.65 -13.93
C VAL A 166 16.33 -25.19 -15.10
N THR A 167 16.88 -25.12 -16.31
CA THR A 167 16.33 -25.74 -17.53
C THR A 167 16.93 -27.12 -17.76
N GLU A 168 16.33 -27.93 -18.65
CA GLU A 168 16.89 -29.23 -19.06
C GLU A 168 18.31 -29.12 -19.63
N ARG A 169 18.60 -28.01 -20.32
CA ARG A 169 19.93 -27.72 -20.85
C ARG A 169 20.95 -27.55 -19.71
N GLU A 170 20.58 -26.89 -18.62
CA GLU A 170 21.49 -26.72 -17.48
C GLU A 170 21.65 -28.01 -16.69
N LEU A 171 20.59 -28.82 -16.54
CA LEU A 171 20.69 -30.18 -15.95
C LEU A 171 21.69 -31.07 -16.69
N SER A 172 21.75 -30.95 -18.02
CA SER A 172 22.67 -31.75 -18.85
C SER A 172 24.08 -31.18 -18.91
N ARG A 173 24.26 -29.85 -18.95
CA ARG A 173 25.55 -29.21 -19.27
C ARG A 173 26.22 -28.48 -18.11
N ASN A 174 25.48 -28.17 -17.05
CA ASN A 174 25.93 -27.26 -15.99
C ASN A 174 25.76 -27.85 -14.58
N ARG A 175 25.92 -29.17 -14.44
CA ARG A 175 25.74 -29.90 -13.16
C ARG A 175 26.53 -29.30 -12.00
N LYS A 176 27.82 -29.00 -12.22
CA LYS A 176 28.69 -28.38 -11.22
C LYS A 176 28.14 -27.03 -10.70
N ASN A 177 27.54 -26.22 -11.58
CA ASN A 177 26.95 -24.95 -11.18
C ASN A 177 25.69 -25.16 -10.33
N ILE A 178 24.89 -26.18 -10.62
CA ILE A 178 23.72 -26.55 -9.83
C ILE A 178 24.14 -27.06 -8.44
N GLU A 179 25.20 -27.88 -8.37
CA GLU A 179 25.80 -28.33 -7.11
C GLU A 179 26.29 -27.15 -6.26
N LEU A 180 26.96 -26.17 -6.88
CA LEU A 180 27.39 -24.95 -6.20
C LEU A 180 26.21 -24.17 -5.60
N ILE A 181 25.14 -23.97 -6.37
CA ILE A 181 23.93 -23.27 -5.90
C ILE A 181 23.37 -23.96 -4.64
N ARG A 182 23.27 -25.30 -4.66
CA ARG A 182 22.80 -26.07 -3.49
C ARG A 182 23.77 -26.06 -2.33
N ALA A 183 25.07 -26.13 -2.58
CA ALA A 183 26.10 -26.07 -1.54
C ALA A 183 26.09 -24.72 -0.79
N TYR A 184 25.69 -23.63 -1.46
CA TYR A 184 25.45 -22.32 -0.86
C TYR A 184 24.05 -22.18 -0.22
N GLY A 185 23.27 -23.26 -0.16
CA GLY A 185 21.98 -23.32 0.51
C GLY A 185 20.82 -22.68 -0.26
N GLN A 186 21.00 -22.37 -1.54
CA GLN A 186 20.01 -21.68 -2.36
C GLN A 186 18.95 -22.64 -2.93
N GLU A 187 17.79 -22.10 -3.28
CA GLU A 187 16.66 -22.85 -3.83
C GLU A 187 16.81 -23.07 -5.35
N LEU A 188 16.41 -24.24 -5.84
CA LEU A 188 16.26 -24.49 -7.28
C LEU A 188 14.78 -24.52 -7.70
N GLY A 189 14.48 -23.85 -8.81
CA GLY A 189 13.16 -23.83 -9.45
C GLY A 189 13.20 -24.44 -10.87
N ILE A 190 12.02 -24.71 -11.43
CA ILE A 190 11.86 -25.32 -12.75
C ILE A 190 11.83 -24.22 -13.82
N GLY A 191 12.86 -24.16 -14.68
CA GLY A 191 12.94 -23.23 -15.80
C GLY A 191 12.44 -23.86 -17.10
N LEU A 192 11.26 -23.46 -17.56
CA LEU A 192 10.72 -23.89 -18.85
C LEU A 192 11.27 -23.04 -19.99
N ARG A 193 11.54 -23.68 -21.12
CA ARG A 193 11.86 -23.00 -22.37
C ARG A 193 10.80 -23.37 -23.40
N PRO A 194 10.18 -22.37 -24.05
CA PRO A 194 9.30 -22.64 -25.17
C PRO A 194 10.01 -23.37 -26.31
N GLU A 195 9.30 -24.29 -26.93
CA GLU A 195 9.77 -25.09 -28.06
C GLU A 195 8.77 -24.96 -29.22
N GLU A 196 9.27 -24.89 -30.45
CA GLU A 196 8.42 -24.70 -31.62
C GLU A 196 7.46 -25.88 -31.79
N GLY A 197 6.15 -25.59 -31.80
CA GLY A 197 5.10 -26.60 -31.91
C GLY A 197 4.77 -27.36 -30.63
N ALA A 198 5.42 -27.05 -29.50
CA ALA A 198 5.13 -27.69 -28.22
C ALA A 198 3.75 -27.31 -27.68
N GLY A 199 3.04 -28.32 -27.18
CA GLY A 199 1.72 -28.18 -26.57
C GLY A 199 1.71 -28.45 -25.07
N PHE A 200 0.50 -28.57 -24.52
CA PHE A 200 0.26 -28.88 -23.11
C PHE A 200 1.04 -30.12 -22.62
N ASP A 201 1.04 -31.21 -23.40
CA ASP A 201 1.69 -32.46 -23.01
C ASP A 201 3.22 -32.33 -22.97
N ASP A 202 3.80 -31.61 -23.92
CA ASP A 202 5.25 -31.37 -23.99
C ASP A 202 5.73 -30.57 -22.78
N TYR A 203 4.97 -29.55 -22.38
CA TYR A 203 5.29 -28.75 -21.20
C TYR A 203 5.07 -29.51 -19.89
N CYS A 204 4.05 -30.38 -19.79
CA CYS A 204 3.93 -31.30 -18.66
C CYS A 204 5.15 -32.22 -18.56
N ALA A 205 5.60 -32.77 -19.67
CA ALA A 205 6.77 -33.63 -19.72
C ALA A 205 8.07 -32.88 -19.38
N GLN A 206 8.24 -31.65 -19.86
CA GLN A 206 9.39 -30.80 -19.53
C GLN A 206 9.42 -30.48 -18.02
N ILE A 207 8.26 -30.15 -17.41
CA ILE A 207 8.14 -29.96 -15.96
C ILE A 207 8.58 -31.22 -15.21
N GLU A 208 8.08 -32.39 -15.59
CA GLU A 208 8.42 -33.65 -14.90
C GLU A 208 9.90 -34.00 -15.00
N ARG A 209 10.49 -33.90 -16.19
CA ARG A 209 11.91 -34.23 -16.41
C ARG A 209 12.82 -33.29 -15.62
N ILE A 210 12.52 -31.99 -15.61
CA ILE A 210 13.30 -31.03 -14.81
C ILE A 210 13.13 -31.33 -13.33
N ARG A 211 11.89 -31.50 -12.85
CA ARG A 211 11.60 -31.79 -11.45
C ARG A 211 12.33 -33.04 -10.97
N GLU A 212 12.27 -34.13 -11.72
CA GLU A 212 13.01 -35.37 -11.42
C GLU A 212 14.52 -35.14 -11.40
N GLY A 213 15.05 -34.38 -12.37
CA GLY A 213 16.46 -34.00 -12.40
C GLY A 213 16.89 -33.19 -11.18
N LEU A 214 16.02 -32.31 -10.65
CA LEU A 214 16.28 -31.52 -9.46
C LEU A 214 16.30 -32.36 -8.17
N ARG A 215 15.59 -33.51 -8.13
CA ARG A 215 15.62 -34.43 -6.98
C ARG A 215 17.02 -34.99 -6.71
N ALA A 216 17.80 -35.20 -7.77
CA ALA A 216 19.20 -35.62 -7.64
C ALA A 216 20.07 -34.63 -6.85
N TYR A 217 19.63 -33.37 -6.72
CA TYR A 217 20.28 -32.32 -5.95
C TYR A 217 19.56 -32.01 -4.63
N GLY A 218 18.65 -32.90 -4.19
CA GLY A 218 17.88 -32.76 -2.96
C GLY A 218 16.92 -31.58 -2.98
N GLN A 219 16.39 -31.21 -4.15
CA GLN A 219 15.34 -30.20 -4.29
C GLN A 219 14.04 -30.85 -4.75
N GLU A 220 13.00 -30.73 -3.93
CA GLU A 220 11.61 -30.83 -4.39
C GLU A 220 11.07 -29.42 -4.62
N THR A 221 10.38 -29.19 -5.73
CA THR A 221 9.79 -27.89 -6.04
C THR A 221 8.60 -28.05 -6.99
N ASN A 222 7.64 -27.14 -6.84
CA ASN A 222 6.55 -26.91 -7.77
C ASN A 222 6.57 -25.47 -8.32
N VAL A 223 7.67 -24.74 -8.11
CA VAL A 223 7.85 -23.37 -8.59
C VAL A 223 8.40 -23.41 -10.01
N VAL A 224 7.65 -22.84 -10.94
CA VAL A 224 7.92 -22.89 -12.38
C VAL A 224 8.06 -21.48 -12.92
N ARG A 225 9.03 -21.26 -13.82
CA ARG A 225 9.22 -20.02 -14.55
C ARG A 225 9.41 -20.29 -16.04
N GLN A 226 8.76 -19.51 -16.88
CA GLN A 226 9.10 -19.45 -18.30
C GLN A 226 10.34 -18.55 -18.49
N MET A 227 11.43 -19.10 -19.04
CA MET A 227 12.74 -18.43 -19.07
C MET A 227 12.91 -17.44 -20.23
N SER A 228 12.10 -17.56 -21.28
CA SER A 228 12.17 -16.72 -22.48
C SER A 228 10.88 -16.82 -23.30
N GLY A 229 10.72 -15.93 -24.28
CA GLY A 229 9.59 -15.95 -25.21
C GLY A 229 8.36 -15.19 -24.68
N THR A 230 7.33 -15.12 -25.52
CA THR A 230 6.02 -14.58 -25.17
C THR A 230 5.24 -15.56 -24.33
N ASP A 231 4.29 -15.06 -23.54
CA ASP A 231 3.47 -15.91 -22.68
C ASP A 231 2.62 -16.86 -23.52
N GLU A 232 2.80 -18.17 -23.31
CA GLU A 232 2.07 -19.21 -24.03
C GLU A 232 0.98 -19.80 -23.13
N PRO A 233 -0.30 -19.77 -23.55
CA PRO A 233 -1.40 -20.35 -22.78
C PRO A 233 -1.19 -21.82 -22.42
N ALA A 234 -0.53 -22.59 -23.31
CA ALA A 234 -0.21 -23.99 -23.07
C ALA A 234 0.71 -24.20 -21.86
N ILE A 235 1.66 -23.29 -21.61
CA ILE A 235 2.53 -23.34 -20.42
C ILE A 235 1.68 -23.12 -19.17
N GLY A 236 0.84 -22.09 -19.17
CA GLY A 236 -0.03 -21.80 -18.02
C GLY A 236 -1.00 -22.94 -17.72
N GLU A 237 -1.57 -23.58 -18.75
CA GLU A 237 -2.43 -24.76 -18.59
C GLU A 237 -1.66 -25.95 -18.00
N ALA A 238 -0.47 -26.24 -18.53
CA ALA A 238 0.38 -27.32 -18.01
C ALA A 238 0.79 -27.09 -16.56
N VAL A 239 1.23 -25.88 -16.22
CA VAL A 239 1.61 -25.51 -14.84
C VAL A 239 0.42 -25.68 -13.88
N SER A 240 -0.77 -25.23 -14.27
CA SER A 240 -2.00 -25.43 -13.48
C SER A 240 -2.33 -26.91 -13.29
N ALA A 241 -2.35 -27.69 -14.37
CA ALA A 241 -2.67 -29.12 -14.32
C ALA A 241 -1.69 -29.94 -13.48
N MET A 242 -0.44 -29.50 -13.43
CA MET A 242 0.64 -30.13 -12.66
C MET A 242 0.70 -29.68 -11.20
N GLY A 243 -0.24 -28.84 -10.73
CA GLY A 243 -0.25 -28.30 -9.36
C GLY A 243 0.94 -27.42 -9.04
N CYS A 244 1.51 -26.78 -10.06
CA CYS A 244 2.68 -25.93 -9.97
C CYS A 244 2.29 -24.45 -9.90
N ILE A 245 3.21 -23.63 -9.42
CA ILE A 245 3.05 -22.18 -9.30
C ILE A 245 3.86 -21.52 -10.40
N LEU A 246 3.20 -20.75 -11.27
CA LEU A 246 3.87 -19.99 -12.32
C LEU A 246 4.36 -18.65 -11.77
N VAL A 247 5.66 -18.47 -11.64
CA VAL A 247 6.26 -17.18 -11.24
C VAL A 247 6.78 -16.40 -12.44
N GLY A 248 6.44 -15.12 -12.47
CA GLY A 248 6.98 -14.12 -13.37
C GLY A 248 7.96 -13.19 -12.65
N GLN A 249 7.91 -11.91 -12.97
CA GLN A 249 8.67 -10.91 -12.24
C GLN A 249 7.82 -9.65 -12.05
N GLY A 250 7.87 -9.09 -10.84
CA GLY A 250 7.44 -7.72 -10.57
C GLY A 250 8.42 -6.74 -11.18
N PHE A 251 9.72 -7.06 -11.08
CA PHE A 251 10.83 -6.27 -11.60
C PHE A 251 11.85 -7.14 -12.36
N ASN A 252 12.25 -6.68 -13.54
CA ASN A 252 13.33 -7.29 -14.32
C ASN A 252 14.59 -6.40 -14.27
N ALA A 253 15.65 -6.88 -13.63
CA ALA A 253 16.91 -6.15 -13.50
C ALA A 253 17.77 -6.19 -14.78
N VAL A 254 17.37 -6.95 -15.80
CA VAL A 254 18.16 -7.19 -17.01
C VAL A 254 17.42 -6.69 -18.25
N GLN A 255 17.98 -5.69 -18.92
CA GLN A 255 17.45 -5.17 -20.20
C GLN A 255 18.45 -5.37 -21.33
N SER A 256 17.93 -5.58 -22.54
CA SER A 256 18.75 -5.91 -23.71
C SER A 256 19.83 -4.87 -24.04
N LYS A 257 19.54 -3.60 -23.76
CA LYS A 257 20.44 -2.47 -24.01
C LYS A 257 21.63 -2.38 -23.04
N HIS A 258 21.60 -3.10 -21.91
CA HIS A 258 22.63 -3.02 -20.87
C HIS A 258 23.68 -4.11 -20.96
N LYS A 259 23.67 -4.94 -22.01
CA LYS A 259 24.57 -6.09 -22.15
C LYS A 259 26.05 -5.71 -21.99
N ASP A 260 26.43 -4.55 -22.53
CA ASP A 260 27.80 -4.04 -22.54
C ASP A 260 28.05 -2.91 -21.53
N ALA A 261 27.11 -2.70 -20.59
CA ALA A 261 27.31 -1.76 -19.50
C ALA A 261 28.53 -2.17 -18.66
N GLN A 262 29.26 -1.19 -18.14
CA GLN A 262 30.48 -1.40 -17.36
C GLN A 262 30.28 -1.16 -15.87
N SER A 263 29.14 -0.61 -15.46
CA SER A 263 28.86 -0.32 -14.05
C SER A 263 27.36 -0.25 -13.77
N PRO A 264 26.94 -0.43 -12.50
CA PRO A 264 25.56 -0.17 -12.09
C PRO A 264 25.06 1.24 -12.42
N ALA A 265 25.94 2.24 -12.43
CA ALA A 265 25.57 3.64 -12.72
C ALA A 265 25.04 3.83 -14.15
N GLU A 266 25.43 2.98 -15.10
CA GLU A 266 24.92 2.98 -16.48
C GLU A 266 23.56 2.27 -16.60
N VAL A 267 23.21 1.44 -15.62
CA VAL A 267 22.04 0.55 -15.66
C VAL A 267 20.90 1.10 -14.79
N MET A 268 21.20 1.50 -13.55
CA MET A 268 20.21 1.92 -12.54
C MET A 268 19.26 3.03 -13.01
N PRO A 269 19.71 4.11 -13.70
CA PRO A 269 18.81 5.17 -14.17
C PRO A 269 17.77 4.70 -15.19
N ASP A 270 18.08 3.64 -15.93
CA ASP A 270 17.20 3.03 -16.94
C ASP A 270 16.24 1.99 -16.35
N LEU A 271 16.60 1.41 -15.21
CA LEU A 271 15.78 0.42 -14.50
C LEU A 271 14.69 1.09 -13.65
N PHE A 272 14.98 2.26 -13.07
CA PHE A 272 14.10 2.90 -12.11
C PHE A 272 13.61 4.27 -12.59
N GLY A 273 12.29 4.47 -12.53
CA GLY A 273 11.72 5.80 -12.63
C GLY A 273 12.08 6.64 -11.40
N ARG A 274 12.05 7.98 -11.57
CA ARG A 274 12.36 8.97 -10.50
C ARG A 274 11.63 8.72 -9.17
N TRP A 275 10.45 8.11 -9.21
CA TRP A 275 9.56 7.91 -8.06
C TRP A 275 9.63 6.50 -7.47
N THR A 276 10.57 5.66 -7.92
CA THR A 276 10.78 4.30 -7.40
C THR A 276 11.83 4.33 -6.30
N THR A 277 11.41 4.38 -5.06
CA THR A 277 12.33 4.50 -3.93
C THR A 277 12.78 3.14 -3.40
N SER A 278 11.90 2.14 -3.36
CA SER A 278 12.19 0.77 -2.89
C SER A 278 11.55 -0.31 -3.77
N PHE A 279 11.92 -1.57 -3.54
CA PHE A 279 11.12 -2.72 -3.97
C PHE A 279 9.91 -2.92 -3.04
N ASN A 280 8.91 -3.64 -3.55
CA ASN A 280 7.70 -3.92 -2.81
C ASN A 280 7.82 -5.21 -1.98
N ARG A 281 7.10 -5.29 -0.86
CA ARG A 281 6.95 -6.53 -0.09
C ARG A 281 6.40 -7.65 -0.98
N GLY A 282 7.03 -8.82 -0.91
CA GLY A 282 6.67 -10.01 -1.69
C GLY A 282 6.95 -9.90 -3.20
N GLU A 283 7.57 -8.81 -3.66
CA GLU A 283 7.89 -8.61 -5.07
C GLU A 283 8.94 -9.61 -5.56
N ILE A 284 8.74 -10.12 -6.78
CA ILE A 284 9.66 -11.06 -7.42
C ILE A 284 10.61 -10.29 -8.35
N ILE A 285 11.86 -10.23 -7.94
CA ILE A 285 12.97 -9.58 -8.64
C ILE A 285 13.67 -10.65 -9.49
N TYR A 286 13.82 -10.41 -10.80
CA TYR A 286 14.54 -11.33 -11.68
C TYR A 286 15.88 -10.76 -12.14
N MET A 287 16.92 -11.60 -12.05
CA MET A 287 18.28 -11.31 -12.51
C MET A 287 18.81 -12.45 -13.38
N ARG A 288 19.77 -12.13 -14.27
CA ARG A 288 20.55 -13.14 -15.00
C ARG A 288 22.00 -13.09 -14.60
N THR A 289 22.57 -14.26 -14.30
CA THR A 289 23.97 -14.38 -13.88
C THR A 289 24.94 -14.39 -15.07
N ASP A 290 24.51 -14.78 -16.27
CA ASP A 290 25.39 -14.94 -17.43
C ASP A 290 25.27 -13.85 -18.53
N TYR A 291 24.48 -12.81 -18.28
CA TYR A 291 24.03 -11.90 -19.34
C TYR A 291 25.08 -10.88 -19.80
N TYR A 292 25.74 -10.22 -18.86
CA TYR A 292 26.64 -9.09 -19.12
C TYR A 292 28.00 -9.53 -19.70
N THR A 293 28.63 -8.65 -20.48
CA THR A 293 30.00 -8.85 -20.95
C THR A 293 31.04 -8.54 -19.88
N HIS A 294 30.81 -7.52 -19.05
CA HIS A 294 31.52 -7.35 -17.77
C HIS A 294 31.08 -8.44 -16.80
N SER A 295 32.00 -9.35 -16.41
CA SER A 295 31.68 -10.56 -15.65
C SER A 295 31.08 -10.27 -14.28
N SER A 296 31.52 -9.19 -13.63
CA SER A 296 31.12 -8.86 -12.26
C SER A 296 29.94 -7.90 -12.18
N LEU A 297 29.43 -7.41 -13.32
CA LEU A 297 28.32 -6.46 -13.31
C LEU A 297 27.05 -7.03 -12.65
N ALA A 298 26.81 -8.35 -12.77
CA ALA A 298 25.65 -8.97 -12.14
C ALA A 298 25.68 -8.85 -10.61
N VAL A 299 26.83 -9.11 -9.97
CA VAL A 299 26.98 -9.00 -8.51
C VAL A 299 27.03 -7.55 -8.05
N GLU A 300 27.65 -6.66 -8.84
CA GLU A 300 27.67 -5.22 -8.57
C GLU A 300 26.24 -4.64 -8.60
N LEU A 301 25.40 -5.10 -9.53
CA LEU A 301 23.99 -4.75 -9.58
C LEU A 301 23.22 -5.34 -8.39
N LEU A 302 23.43 -6.61 -8.03
CA LEU A 302 22.78 -7.21 -6.85
C LEU A 302 23.03 -6.39 -5.59
N ARG A 303 24.29 -6.02 -5.34
CA ARG A 303 24.71 -5.19 -4.20
C ARG A 303 24.06 -3.80 -4.24
N THR A 304 24.00 -3.19 -5.41
CA THR A 304 23.40 -1.86 -5.59
C THR A 304 21.88 -1.89 -5.37
N LEU A 305 21.19 -2.89 -5.93
CA LEU A 305 19.76 -3.12 -5.75
C LEU A 305 19.42 -3.37 -4.28
N LYS A 306 20.16 -4.25 -3.60
CA LYS A 306 19.97 -4.51 -2.17
C LYS A 306 20.09 -3.22 -1.36
N ARG A 307 21.21 -2.51 -1.50
CA ARG A 307 21.50 -1.28 -0.74
C ARG A 307 20.47 -0.18 -0.97
N GLU A 308 20.09 0.06 -2.22
CA GLU A 308 19.28 1.23 -2.60
C GLU A 308 17.78 0.97 -2.66
N LYS A 309 17.34 -0.30 -2.73
CA LYS A 309 15.93 -0.67 -2.90
C LYS A 309 15.38 -1.61 -1.84
N VAL A 310 16.23 -2.24 -1.03
CA VAL A 310 15.81 -3.12 0.08
C VAL A 310 16.24 -2.54 1.42
N ASP A 311 17.53 -2.24 1.59
CA ASP A 311 18.09 -1.80 2.88
C ASP A 311 17.61 -0.39 3.29
N ASN A 312 17.06 0.39 2.36
CA ASN A 312 16.43 1.68 2.65
C ASN A 312 15.03 1.55 3.28
N ILE A 313 14.41 0.37 3.22
CA ILE A 313 13.12 0.08 3.85
C ILE A 313 13.28 -0.04 5.38
N ALA A 314 14.46 -0.45 5.83
CA ALA A 314 14.79 -0.53 7.26
C ALA A 314 14.84 0.88 7.87
N TYR A 315 14.23 1.04 9.05
CA TYR A 315 14.20 2.29 9.79
C TYR A 315 15.03 2.17 11.07
N THR A 316 15.89 3.17 11.32
CA THR A 316 16.59 3.28 12.60
C THR A 316 15.85 4.28 13.47
N THR A 317 15.12 3.76 14.45
CA THR A 317 14.37 4.57 15.41
C THR A 317 15.29 5.40 16.31
N HIS A 318 14.75 6.40 16.98
CA HIS A 318 15.43 7.18 18.01
C HIS A 318 15.72 6.29 19.23
N ALA A 319 16.83 5.56 19.17
CA ALA A 319 17.24 4.58 20.16
C ALA A 319 18.68 4.82 20.64
N LEU A 320 19.02 4.21 21.79
CA LEU A 320 20.39 4.19 22.31
C LEU A 320 21.33 3.55 21.28
N PRO A 321 22.61 3.97 21.20
CA PRO A 321 23.55 3.46 20.20
C PRO A 321 23.61 1.94 20.11
N GLU A 322 23.60 1.24 21.24
CA GLU A 322 23.62 -0.22 21.34
C GLU A 322 22.34 -0.92 20.81
N GLU A 323 21.22 -0.20 20.69
CA GLU A 323 19.94 -0.75 20.25
C GLU A 323 19.65 -0.51 18.77
N ARG A 324 20.34 0.45 18.14
CA ARG A 324 20.06 0.90 16.76
C ARG A 324 20.09 -0.22 15.74
N GLU A 325 21.04 -1.13 15.87
CA GLU A 325 21.17 -2.26 14.94
C GLU A 325 20.00 -3.23 15.06
N ARG A 326 19.57 -3.52 16.30
CA ARG A 326 18.40 -4.36 16.57
C ARG A 326 17.13 -3.74 16.00
N GLU A 327 16.91 -2.45 16.24
CA GLU A 327 15.73 -1.71 15.74
C GLU A 327 15.71 -1.64 14.20
N ARG A 328 16.88 -1.42 13.59
CA ARG A 328 17.03 -1.43 12.13
C ARG A 328 16.74 -2.82 11.57
N ALA A 329 17.29 -3.88 12.15
CA ALA A 329 17.06 -5.25 11.73
C ALA A 329 15.60 -5.67 11.89
N ALA A 330 14.91 -5.21 12.95
CA ALA A 330 13.52 -5.53 13.22
C ALA A 330 12.54 -4.95 12.19
N SER A 331 12.92 -3.87 11.50
CA SER A 331 12.11 -3.23 10.45
C SER A 331 12.59 -3.56 9.02
N GLY A 332 13.78 -4.13 8.85
CA GLY A 332 14.34 -4.47 7.55
C GLY A 332 13.62 -5.61 6.84
N TYR A 333 13.73 -5.64 5.51
CA TYR A 333 13.19 -6.74 4.71
C TYR A 333 14.28 -7.79 4.45
N ALA A 334 13.91 -9.06 4.57
CA ALA A 334 14.79 -10.16 4.19
C ALA A 334 14.79 -10.33 2.66
N CYS A 335 15.96 -10.66 2.09
CA CYS A 335 16.05 -11.15 0.71
C CYS A 335 15.95 -12.67 0.71
N THR A 336 14.91 -13.21 0.11
CA THR A 336 14.51 -14.60 0.31
C THR A 336 14.17 -15.32 -1.00
N SER A 337 14.05 -16.64 -0.97
CA SER A 337 13.61 -17.43 -2.12
C SER A 337 12.07 -17.53 -2.20
N VAL A 338 11.55 -18.05 -3.33
CA VAL A 338 10.10 -18.21 -3.53
C VAL A 338 9.51 -19.18 -2.49
N LEU A 339 10.12 -20.35 -2.27
CA LEU A 339 9.63 -21.33 -1.31
C LEU A 339 9.78 -20.87 0.14
N ASP A 340 10.74 -20.00 0.47
CA ASP A 340 10.84 -19.43 1.82
C ASP A 340 9.62 -18.56 2.17
N VAL A 341 9.02 -17.89 1.17
CA VAL A 341 7.76 -17.12 1.36
C VAL A 341 6.56 -18.05 1.34
N LEU A 342 6.49 -18.96 0.37
CA LEU A 342 5.38 -19.91 0.26
C LEU A 342 5.30 -20.90 1.44
N GLY A 343 6.43 -21.19 2.10
CA GLY A 343 6.50 -22.03 3.29
C GLY A 343 5.97 -21.35 4.55
N ASP A 344 5.88 -20.01 4.57
CA ASP A 344 5.31 -19.25 5.69
C ASP A 344 3.79 -19.08 5.51
N THR A 345 3.08 -20.20 5.66
CA THR A 345 1.63 -20.27 5.45
C THR A 345 0.84 -19.33 6.35
N SER A 346 1.41 -18.89 7.47
CA SER A 346 0.78 -17.95 8.41
C SER A 346 0.72 -16.52 7.86
N ALA A 347 1.64 -16.16 6.96
CA ALA A 347 1.71 -14.86 6.32
C ALA A 347 1.03 -14.81 4.95
N LEU A 348 0.73 -15.97 4.34
CA LEU A 348 0.09 -16.07 3.03
C LEU A 348 -1.39 -15.68 3.09
N TYR A 349 -1.89 -15.13 1.99
CA TYR A 349 -3.30 -14.81 1.83
C TYR A 349 -3.76 -14.91 0.37
N THR A 350 -5.07 -14.95 0.16
CA THR A 350 -5.68 -14.96 -1.17
C THR A 350 -6.08 -13.55 -1.59
N TYR A 351 -5.82 -13.20 -2.84
CA TYR A 351 -6.15 -11.91 -3.43
C TYR A 351 -6.69 -12.10 -4.86
N PRO A 352 -7.77 -11.38 -5.24
CA PRO A 352 -8.62 -10.56 -4.37
C PRO A 352 -9.38 -11.37 -3.30
N VAL A 353 -9.81 -10.70 -2.24
CA VAL A 353 -10.72 -11.25 -1.23
C VAL A 353 -12.08 -11.51 -1.87
N ASP A 354 -12.65 -12.69 -1.64
CA ASP A 354 -14.01 -12.99 -2.09
C ASP A 354 -15.03 -12.20 -1.25
N LEU A 355 -15.64 -11.18 -1.86
CA LEU A 355 -16.63 -10.32 -1.21
C LEU A 355 -17.87 -11.10 -0.72
N ALA A 356 -18.22 -12.23 -1.34
CA ALA A 356 -19.34 -13.05 -0.91
C ALA A 356 -19.07 -13.71 0.46
N THR A 357 -17.80 -13.95 0.81
CA THR A 357 -17.42 -14.51 2.11
C THR A 357 -17.40 -13.48 3.25
N LEU A 358 -17.39 -12.18 2.92
CA LEU A 358 -17.39 -11.11 3.90
C LEU A 358 -18.77 -10.94 4.53
N PRO A 359 -18.88 -10.49 5.80
CA PRO A 359 -20.16 -10.13 6.39
C PRO A 359 -20.71 -8.82 5.78
N GLU A 360 -22.03 -8.64 5.86
CA GLU A 360 -22.74 -7.49 5.28
C GLU A 360 -22.16 -6.14 5.71
N GLU A 361 -21.75 -6.01 6.98
CA GLU A 361 -21.17 -4.77 7.51
C GLU A 361 -19.90 -4.32 6.77
N ILE A 362 -19.13 -5.26 6.20
CA ILE A 362 -17.91 -4.97 5.44
C ILE A 362 -18.14 -4.93 3.93
N ARG A 363 -19.15 -5.64 3.42
CA ARG A 363 -19.44 -5.67 1.97
C ARG A 363 -19.71 -4.25 1.43
N PRO A 364 -19.28 -3.94 0.19
CA PRO A 364 -19.68 -2.70 -0.48
C PRO A 364 -21.20 -2.54 -0.47
N TYR A 365 -21.66 -1.34 -0.17
CA TYR A 365 -23.09 -1.05 0.00
C TYR A 365 -23.43 0.35 -0.49
N ILE A 366 -24.50 0.44 -1.26
CA ILE A 366 -25.10 1.70 -1.72
C ILE A 366 -26.49 1.79 -1.09
N ARG A 367 -26.78 2.92 -0.45
CA ARG A 367 -28.10 3.21 0.09
C ARG A 367 -29.11 3.23 -1.06
N LYS A 368 -30.32 2.75 -0.77
CA LYS A 368 -31.41 2.73 -1.77
C LYS A 368 -31.78 4.14 -2.25
N GLU A 369 -31.72 5.12 -1.35
CA GLU A 369 -32.08 6.50 -1.63
C GLU A 369 -31.00 7.45 -1.13
N LYS A 370 -30.70 8.47 -1.94
CA LYS A 370 -29.80 9.54 -1.59
C LYS A 370 -30.48 10.52 -0.63
N LEU A 371 -29.81 10.84 0.47
CA LEU A 371 -30.35 11.79 1.45
C LEU A 371 -30.45 13.20 0.84
N THR A 372 -31.58 13.86 1.05
CA THR A 372 -31.83 15.23 0.58
C THR A 372 -32.37 16.13 1.70
N GLY A 373 -32.40 17.45 1.45
CA GLY A 373 -33.04 18.43 2.33
C GLY A 373 -32.62 18.37 3.80
N SER A 374 -33.60 18.31 4.69
CA SER A 374 -33.40 18.26 6.15
C SER A 374 -32.80 16.93 6.61
N ALA A 375 -33.18 15.81 6.02
CA ALA A 375 -32.66 14.49 6.36
C ALA A 375 -31.14 14.43 6.12
N PHE A 376 -30.68 14.90 4.96
CA PHE A 376 -29.24 15.07 4.70
C PHE A 376 -28.59 15.94 5.75
N SER A 377 -29.17 17.10 6.07
CA SER A 377 -28.55 18.06 6.96
C SER A 377 -28.35 17.48 8.36
N GLN A 378 -29.34 16.74 8.87
CA GLN A 378 -29.24 16.08 10.18
C GLN A 378 -28.17 15.01 10.20
N GLU A 379 -28.11 14.17 9.15
CA GLU A 379 -27.09 13.13 9.07
C GLU A 379 -25.69 13.73 8.89
N PHE A 380 -25.54 14.77 8.06
CA PHE A 380 -24.29 15.51 7.90
C PHE A 380 -23.76 16.01 9.25
N TYR A 381 -24.58 16.70 10.05
CA TYR A 381 -24.12 17.19 11.36
C TYR A 381 -23.75 16.05 12.33
N LYS A 382 -24.44 14.90 12.24
CA LYS A 382 -24.15 13.72 13.07
C LYS A 382 -22.83 13.06 12.69
N ARG A 383 -22.51 13.02 11.40
CA ARG A 383 -21.44 12.19 10.80
C ARG A 383 -20.20 12.95 10.33
N TYR A 384 -20.23 14.28 10.32
CA TYR A 384 -19.10 15.09 9.89
C TYR A 384 -18.26 15.56 11.07
N VAL A 385 -17.02 15.08 11.14
CA VAL A 385 -15.98 15.56 12.06
C VAL A 385 -15.13 16.57 11.30
N GLY A 386 -15.37 17.86 11.55
CA GLY A 386 -14.83 18.93 10.71
C GLY A 386 -13.40 19.33 11.06
N ALA A 387 -13.03 20.55 10.67
CA ALA A 387 -11.73 21.15 11.00
C ALA A 387 -11.91 22.66 11.27
N PRO A 388 -11.08 23.29 12.14
CA PRO A 388 -11.20 24.72 12.46
C PRO A 388 -11.10 25.64 11.24
N GLU A 389 -10.21 25.31 10.31
CA GLU A 389 -9.87 26.09 9.12
C GLU A 389 -10.87 25.94 7.96
N VAL A 390 -11.64 24.85 7.92
CA VAL A 390 -12.55 24.55 6.80
C VAL A 390 -13.89 25.27 6.97
N GLY A 391 -14.23 26.14 6.02
CA GLY A 391 -15.48 26.90 6.01
C GLY A 391 -15.77 27.62 4.69
N GLU A 392 -16.72 28.57 4.71
CA GLU A 392 -17.24 29.29 3.51
C GLU A 392 -16.13 29.90 2.64
N THR A 393 -15.09 30.45 3.28
CA THR A 393 -13.99 31.17 2.62
C THR A 393 -12.75 30.32 2.37
N ASP A 394 -12.77 29.05 2.77
CA ASP A 394 -11.67 28.11 2.55
C ASP A 394 -12.10 27.05 1.54
N ARG A 395 -12.33 25.80 1.94
CA ARG A 395 -12.65 24.67 1.04
C ARG A 395 -14.02 24.03 1.28
N MET A 396 -15.04 24.84 1.59
CA MET A 396 -16.43 24.38 1.74
C MET A 396 -17.35 24.89 0.62
N LEU A 397 -18.12 24.00 -0.03
CA LEU A 397 -18.97 24.32 -1.20
C LEU A 397 -20.40 23.80 -1.06
N GLY A 398 -21.39 24.60 -1.48
CA GLY A 398 -22.78 24.16 -1.67
C GLY A 398 -23.62 24.04 -0.39
N PHE A 399 -23.07 24.39 0.78
CA PHE A 399 -23.84 24.51 2.03
C PHE A 399 -24.37 25.94 2.22
N SER A 400 -25.50 26.09 2.88
CA SER A 400 -25.96 27.38 3.38
C SER A 400 -25.11 27.85 4.57
N ARG A 401 -25.11 29.17 4.82
CA ARG A 401 -24.43 29.75 6.00
C ARG A 401 -24.92 29.21 7.34
N MET A 402 -26.17 28.75 7.40
CA MET A 402 -26.73 28.15 8.61
C MET A 402 -26.16 26.74 8.81
N GLU A 403 -26.04 25.97 7.73
CA GLU A 403 -25.43 24.63 7.78
C GLU A 403 -23.97 24.70 8.18
N MET A 404 -23.19 25.58 7.55
CA MET A 404 -21.78 25.75 7.88
C MET A 404 -21.55 26.18 9.34
N ARG A 405 -22.46 26.98 9.92
CA ARG A 405 -22.37 27.37 11.34
C ARG A 405 -22.69 26.24 12.31
N ARG A 406 -23.52 25.28 11.90
CA ARG A 406 -23.92 24.13 12.73
C ARG A 406 -23.01 22.93 12.55
N ALA A 407 -22.31 22.83 11.41
CA ALA A 407 -21.31 21.81 11.17
C ALA A 407 -20.22 21.86 12.24
N ASP A 408 -19.69 20.70 12.62
CA ASP A 408 -18.54 20.64 13.49
C ASP A 408 -17.35 21.35 12.84
N ARG A 409 -16.61 22.09 13.67
CA ARG A 409 -15.35 22.76 13.30
C ARG A 409 -14.23 22.45 14.28
N THR A 410 -14.48 21.57 15.23
CA THR A 410 -13.49 21.23 16.24
C THR A 410 -12.55 20.13 15.75
N GLY A 411 -13.07 19.19 14.95
CA GLY A 411 -12.29 18.09 14.42
C GLY A 411 -11.82 17.10 15.47
N ILE A 412 -12.47 17.08 16.64
CA ILE A 412 -12.15 16.18 17.75
C ILE A 412 -13.21 15.08 17.91
N VAL A 413 -12.82 13.94 18.46
CA VAL A 413 -13.74 12.92 18.96
C VAL A 413 -14.23 13.31 20.37
N LYS A 414 -15.53 13.59 20.50
CA LYS A 414 -16.16 14.15 21.72
C LYS A 414 -16.22 13.16 22.89
N THR A 415 -16.23 11.87 22.60
CA THR A 415 -16.27 10.77 23.58
C THR A 415 -14.90 10.25 23.97
N ALA A 416 -13.82 10.74 23.33
CA ALA A 416 -12.47 10.28 23.60
C ALA A 416 -12.17 10.32 25.11
N PRO A 417 -11.48 9.32 25.70
CA PRO A 417 -11.09 9.35 27.09
C PRO A 417 -10.16 10.53 27.40
N ALA A 418 -9.93 10.79 28.69
CA ALA A 418 -8.98 11.82 29.09
C ALA A 418 -7.59 11.52 28.49
N ARG A 419 -6.94 12.57 27.97
CA ARG A 419 -5.59 12.51 27.40
C ARG A 419 -5.46 11.58 26.17
N THR A 420 -6.53 11.32 25.44
CA THR A 420 -6.49 10.52 24.20
C THR A 420 -6.41 11.40 22.96
N VAL A 421 -5.53 11.06 22.02
CA VAL A 421 -5.39 11.63 20.67
C VAL A 421 -5.45 10.52 19.61
N PHE A 422 -5.64 10.89 18.35
CA PHE A 422 -5.76 9.98 17.22
C PHE A 422 -4.74 10.35 16.15
N PHE A 423 -3.84 9.42 15.85
CA PHE A 423 -2.87 9.58 14.78
C PHE A 423 -3.44 9.01 13.49
N THR A 424 -3.43 9.83 12.45
CA THR A 424 -3.99 9.44 11.16
C THR A 424 -3.04 9.80 10.03
N PHE A 425 -2.96 8.93 9.03
CA PHE A 425 -2.00 9.04 7.92
C PHE A 425 -2.76 8.97 6.60
N ASP A 426 -2.58 9.98 5.76
CA ASP A 426 -3.24 10.10 4.45
C ASP A 426 -2.30 9.71 3.32
N ASP A 427 -2.92 9.50 2.15
CA ASP A 427 -2.34 9.22 0.84
C ASP A 427 -2.08 7.74 0.52
N TRP A 428 -1.08 7.51 -0.32
CA TRP A 428 -0.47 6.24 -0.63
C TRP A 428 1.05 6.44 -0.65
N GLY A 429 1.79 5.36 -0.46
CA GLY A 429 3.25 5.41 -0.34
C GLY A 429 3.92 4.19 -0.94
N SER A 430 5.15 3.98 -0.52
CA SER A 430 5.98 2.84 -0.86
C SER A 430 6.42 2.11 0.42
N ASP A 431 7.01 0.93 0.25
CA ASP A 431 7.50 0.17 1.39
C ASP A 431 8.51 0.98 2.23
N ASP A 432 9.37 1.82 1.63
CA ASP A 432 10.25 2.68 2.42
C ASP A 432 9.51 3.68 3.32
N SER A 433 8.53 4.43 2.81
CA SER A 433 7.85 5.47 3.58
C SER A 433 6.89 4.91 4.62
N ILE A 434 6.09 3.90 4.24
CA ILE A 434 5.09 3.31 5.13
C ILE A 434 5.77 2.43 6.18
N ASN A 435 6.78 1.63 5.83
CA ASN A 435 7.43 0.74 6.80
C ASN A 435 8.18 1.52 7.89
N HIS A 436 8.69 2.73 7.60
CA HIS A 436 9.26 3.62 8.63
C HIS A 436 8.20 4.06 9.65
N LEU A 437 6.99 4.40 9.20
CA LEU A 437 5.88 4.71 10.11
C LEU A 437 5.49 3.48 10.96
N LEU A 438 5.37 2.31 10.33
CA LEU A 438 5.05 1.07 11.05
C LEU A 438 6.10 0.73 12.11
N ALA A 439 7.40 0.92 11.81
CA ALA A 439 8.48 0.72 12.76
C ALA A 439 8.35 1.63 13.99
N VAL A 440 8.04 2.92 13.78
CA VAL A 440 7.81 3.89 14.87
C VAL A 440 6.61 3.50 15.71
N LEU A 441 5.46 3.21 15.07
CA LEU A 441 4.24 2.83 15.77
C LEU A 441 4.44 1.55 16.61
N ASN A 442 5.13 0.56 16.06
CA ASN A 442 5.46 -0.70 16.75
C ASN A 442 6.37 -0.49 17.95
N LYS A 443 7.44 0.28 17.80
CA LYS A 443 8.38 0.60 18.90
C LYS A 443 7.63 1.17 20.10
N HIS A 444 6.71 2.09 19.85
CA HIS A 444 5.96 2.79 20.88
C HIS A 444 4.65 2.09 21.26
N ARG A 445 4.35 0.93 20.67
CA ARG A 445 3.13 0.14 20.91
C ARG A 445 1.85 0.97 20.76
N VAL A 446 1.84 1.85 19.78
CA VAL A 446 0.68 2.67 19.40
C VAL A 446 0.21 2.26 18.00
N HIS A 447 -1.05 2.56 17.69
CA HIS A 447 -1.64 2.29 16.38
C HIS A 447 -2.23 3.57 15.81
N GLY A 448 -2.46 3.60 14.50
CA GLY A 448 -3.07 4.72 13.80
C GLY A 448 -4.12 4.30 12.78
N THR A 449 -4.85 5.29 12.27
CA THR A 449 -5.83 5.11 11.18
C THR A 449 -5.21 5.59 9.86
N PHE A 450 -5.11 4.70 8.88
CA PHE A 450 -4.54 5.00 7.56
C PHE A 450 -5.65 5.24 6.55
N PHE A 451 -5.72 6.44 5.97
CA PHE A 451 -6.67 6.81 4.92
C PHE A 451 -6.01 6.63 3.56
N ILE A 452 -6.45 5.62 2.81
CA ILE A 452 -5.74 5.11 1.63
C ILE A 452 -6.32 5.66 0.33
N ILE A 453 -5.46 6.19 -0.54
CA ILE A 453 -5.78 6.43 -1.95
C ILE A 453 -5.72 5.10 -2.70
N THR A 454 -6.83 4.69 -3.31
CA THR A 454 -6.95 3.30 -3.77
C THR A 454 -6.55 3.05 -5.22
N LYS A 455 -6.31 4.09 -6.02
CA LYS A 455 -6.05 3.95 -7.47
C LYS A 455 -4.95 2.94 -7.80
N ASN A 456 -3.89 2.89 -6.97
CA ASN A 456 -2.70 2.10 -7.26
C ASN A 456 -2.45 0.94 -6.28
N ILE A 457 -3.35 0.65 -5.33
CA ILE A 457 -3.09 -0.37 -4.29
C ILE A 457 -2.95 -1.79 -4.85
N HIS A 458 -3.55 -2.06 -6.02
CA HIS A 458 -3.42 -3.34 -6.73
C HIS A 458 -1.97 -3.64 -7.17
N ASN A 459 -1.10 -2.63 -7.24
CA ASN A 459 0.32 -2.83 -7.53
C ASN A 459 1.10 -3.34 -6.32
N ASN A 460 0.57 -3.16 -5.10
CA ASN A 460 1.19 -3.61 -3.86
C ASN A 460 0.14 -3.86 -2.76
N PRO A 461 -0.72 -4.89 -2.92
CA PRO A 461 -1.72 -5.24 -1.92
C PRO A 461 -1.09 -5.72 -0.61
N ASN A 462 0.12 -6.27 -0.68
CA ASN A 462 0.90 -6.72 0.49
C ASN A 462 1.13 -5.57 1.48
N LEU A 463 1.37 -4.34 1.00
CA LEU A 463 1.63 -3.19 1.86
C LEU A 463 0.38 -2.74 2.65
N VAL A 464 -0.80 -2.74 2.02
CA VAL A 464 -2.06 -2.44 2.74
C VAL A 464 -2.27 -3.46 3.86
N ARG A 465 -2.07 -4.74 3.57
CA ARG A 465 -2.24 -5.80 4.56
C ARG A 465 -1.16 -5.76 5.63
N ALA A 466 0.06 -5.33 5.31
CA ALA A 466 1.12 -5.11 6.29
C ALA A 466 0.75 -4.00 7.29
N ILE A 467 0.11 -2.90 6.85
CA ILE A 467 -0.41 -1.86 7.75
C ILE A 467 -1.34 -2.49 8.82
N VAL A 468 -2.26 -3.33 8.39
CA VAL A 468 -3.25 -3.99 9.27
C VAL A 468 -2.62 -5.06 10.15
N ALA A 469 -1.69 -5.85 9.62
CA ALA A 469 -0.97 -6.87 10.39
C ALA A 469 -0.18 -6.26 11.56
N ASN A 470 0.16 -4.97 11.49
CA ASN A 470 0.78 -4.19 12.56
C ASN A 470 -0.25 -3.50 13.50
N GLY A 471 -1.52 -3.93 13.46
CA GLY A 471 -2.58 -3.48 14.37
C GLY A 471 -3.22 -2.13 14.02
N ASN A 472 -2.94 -1.59 12.83
CA ASN A 472 -3.52 -0.34 12.36
C ASN A 472 -4.82 -0.58 11.60
N GLU A 473 -5.72 0.41 11.61
CA GLU A 473 -6.97 0.33 10.85
C GLU A 473 -6.92 1.16 9.57
N VAL A 474 -7.83 0.89 8.65
CA VAL A 474 -7.86 1.50 7.31
C VAL A 474 -9.19 2.21 7.05
N GLY A 475 -9.11 3.45 6.58
CA GLY A 475 -10.22 4.23 6.03
C GLY A 475 -9.96 4.59 4.57
N SER A 476 -10.95 5.17 3.90
CA SER A 476 -10.82 5.60 2.50
C SER A 476 -10.33 7.05 2.38
N HIS A 477 -9.42 7.29 1.42
CA HIS A 477 -9.06 8.63 0.93
C HIS A 477 -9.45 8.83 -0.55
N THR A 478 -10.54 8.18 -0.94
CA THR A 478 -11.06 8.07 -2.32
C THR A 478 -10.12 7.36 -3.30
N ASP A 479 -10.58 7.13 -4.54
CA ASP A 479 -9.81 6.36 -5.50
C ASP A 479 -8.74 7.22 -6.17
N THR A 480 -9.14 8.33 -6.78
CA THR A 480 -8.26 9.19 -7.58
C THR A 480 -7.66 10.37 -6.81
N HIS A 481 -8.00 10.54 -5.53
CA HIS A 481 -7.58 11.68 -4.70
C HIS A 481 -8.00 13.04 -5.32
N THR A 482 -9.19 13.08 -5.95
CA THR A 482 -9.70 14.33 -6.51
C THR A 482 -10.47 15.12 -5.45
N PRO A 483 -10.10 16.39 -5.16
CA PRO A 483 -10.83 17.18 -4.19
C PRO A 483 -12.26 17.46 -4.65
N MET A 484 -13.19 17.53 -3.69
CA MET A 484 -14.58 17.89 -3.97
C MET A 484 -14.72 19.30 -4.55
N CYS A 485 -13.84 20.22 -4.15
CA CYS A 485 -13.80 21.58 -4.67
C CYS A 485 -12.40 22.19 -4.59
N VAL A 486 -12.16 23.18 -5.43
CA VAL A 486 -10.96 24.04 -5.43
C VAL A 486 -11.34 25.50 -5.55
N GLN A 487 -10.47 26.38 -5.07
CA GLN A 487 -10.61 27.81 -5.31
C GLN A 487 -10.19 28.17 -6.75
N ASP A 488 -11.04 28.94 -7.43
CA ASP A 488 -10.69 29.56 -8.70
C ASP A 488 -9.76 30.77 -8.53
N LYS A 489 -9.35 31.41 -9.64
CA LYS A 489 -8.48 32.60 -9.61
C LYS A 489 -9.08 33.78 -8.84
N GLY A 490 -10.40 33.81 -8.65
CA GLY A 490 -11.12 34.82 -7.89
C GLY A 490 -11.36 34.43 -6.43
N GLY A 491 -10.83 33.30 -5.96
CA GLY A 491 -11.01 32.79 -4.60
C GLY A 491 -12.37 32.14 -4.33
N ARG A 492 -13.16 31.82 -5.38
CA ARG A 492 -14.44 31.13 -5.22
C ARG A 492 -14.26 29.62 -5.34
N ASN A 493 -14.91 28.88 -4.46
CA ASN A 493 -14.93 27.43 -4.54
C ASN A 493 -15.77 26.95 -5.72
N LYS A 494 -15.23 26.02 -6.50
CA LYS A 494 -15.91 25.32 -7.59
C LYS A 494 -15.68 23.82 -7.49
N ALA A 495 -16.66 23.03 -7.92
CA ALA A 495 -16.49 21.59 -8.06
C ALA A 495 -15.46 21.26 -9.16
N ILE A 496 -14.76 20.14 -9.01
CA ILE A 496 -13.77 19.66 -9.99
C ILE A 496 -14.38 18.59 -10.89
N MET A 497 -15.23 17.75 -10.30
CA MET A 497 -15.93 16.66 -10.98
C MET A 497 -17.43 16.88 -10.86
N ASP A 498 -18.19 16.33 -11.80
CA ASP A 498 -19.63 16.14 -11.61
C ASP A 498 -19.90 15.08 -10.52
N GLU A 499 -21.15 15.06 -10.08
CA GLU A 499 -21.59 14.24 -8.95
C GLU A 499 -21.49 12.74 -9.23
N GLU A 500 -21.81 12.29 -10.45
CA GLU A 500 -21.76 10.88 -10.83
C GLU A 500 -20.33 10.36 -10.84
N THR A 501 -19.40 11.12 -11.42
CA THR A 501 -17.99 10.75 -11.47
C THR A 501 -17.37 10.73 -10.07
N TYR A 502 -17.70 11.71 -9.21
CA TYR A 502 -17.25 11.70 -7.82
C TYR A 502 -17.85 10.53 -7.02
N GLU A 503 -19.11 10.20 -7.28
CA GLU A 503 -19.76 9.07 -6.63
C GLU A 503 -19.12 7.73 -7.00
N LEU A 504 -18.75 7.55 -8.27
CA LEU A 504 -17.98 6.39 -8.73
C LEU A 504 -16.60 6.33 -8.06
N ASP A 505 -15.90 7.46 -7.91
CA ASP A 505 -14.60 7.57 -7.25
C ASP A 505 -14.67 7.09 -5.79
N VAL A 506 -15.68 7.56 -5.06
CA VAL A 506 -15.93 7.16 -3.67
C VAL A 506 -16.28 5.67 -3.58
N ARG A 507 -17.20 5.18 -4.42
CA ARG A 507 -17.61 3.77 -4.44
C ARG A 507 -16.43 2.84 -4.72
N SER A 508 -15.69 3.14 -5.79
CA SER A 508 -14.50 2.40 -6.23
C SER A 508 -13.51 2.25 -5.08
N SER A 509 -13.32 3.31 -4.29
CA SER A 509 -12.37 3.27 -3.19
C SER A 509 -12.69 2.23 -2.12
N TYR A 510 -13.94 2.14 -1.69
CA TYR A 510 -14.31 1.16 -0.68
C TYR A 510 -14.25 -0.28 -1.22
N GLU A 511 -14.70 -0.50 -2.46
CA GLU A 511 -14.67 -1.80 -3.11
C GLU A 511 -13.23 -2.34 -3.26
N LYS A 512 -12.29 -1.48 -3.68
CA LYS A 512 -10.87 -1.85 -3.80
C LYS A 512 -10.25 -2.20 -2.45
N LEU A 513 -10.60 -1.48 -1.39
CA LEU A 513 -10.17 -1.82 -0.03
C LEU A 513 -10.76 -3.15 0.44
N ALA A 514 -12.05 -3.38 0.23
CA ALA A 514 -12.71 -4.64 0.59
C ALA A 514 -12.08 -5.84 -0.14
N LEU A 515 -11.80 -5.71 -1.44
CA LEU A 515 -11.10 -6.72 -2.25
C LEU A 515 -9.65 -6.96 -1.82
N THR A 516 -9.01 -5.99 -1.15
CA THR A 516 -7.60 -6.10 -0.74
C THR A 516 -7.44 -6.64 0.68
N MET A 517 -8.30 -6.19 1.60
CA MET A 517 -8.13 -6.41 3.04
C MET A 517 -9.42 -6.51 3.86
N GLY A 518 -10.58 -6.69 3.20
CA GLY A 518 -11.88 -6.77 3.89
C GLY A 518 -12.02 -7.96 4.85
N ASP A 519 -11.19 -8.99 4.72
CA ASP A 519 -11.11 -10.16 5.60
C ASP A 519 -10.28 -9.93 6.86
N MET A 520 -9.49 -8.84 6.93
CA MET A 520 -8.53 -8.64 8.01
C MET A 520 -9.18 -8.05 9.26
N ARG A 521 -8.74 -8.56 10.42
CA ARG A 521 -9.18 -8.13 11.75
C ARG A 521 -8.01 -7.57 12.55
N LEU A 522 -8.32 -6.59 13.39
CA LEU A 522 -7.45 -6.06 14.42
C LEU A 522 -7.32 -7.07 15.59
N PRO A 523 -6.32 -6.91 16.47
CA PRO A 523 -6.21 -7.74 17.69
C PRO A 523 -7.46 -7.69 18.58
N SER A 524 -8.26 -6.62 18.51
CA SER A 524 -9.54 -6.50 19.22
C SER A 524 -10.64 -7.42 18.67
N GLY A 525 -10.42 -8.06 17.52
CA GLY A 525 -11.41 -8.86 16.80
C GLY A 525 -12.28 -8.05 15.83
N ARG A 526 -12.26 -6.71 15.90
CA ARG A 526 -12.96 -5.83 14.94
C ARG A 526 -12.31 -5.90 13.56
N TYR A 527 -13.10 -5.78 12.50
CA TYR A 527 -12.55 -5.61 11.16
C TYR A 527 -11.71 -4.33 11.05
N ALA A 528 -10.57 -4.43 10.38
CA ALA A 528 -9.68 -3.30 10.20
C ALA A 528 -10.18 -2.30 9.14
N LEU A 529 -10.99 -2.76 8.18
CA LEU A 529 -11.64 -1.89 7.19
C LEU A 529 -12.77 -1.11 7.86
N THR A 530 -12.66 0.22 7.85
CA THR A 530 -13.67 1.12 8.40
C THR A 530 -14.52 1.75 7.30
N ARG A 531 -15.73 2.17 7.66
CA ARG A 531 -16.60 3.03 6.85
C ARG A 531 -16.33 4.52 7.12
N ILE A 532 -15.08 4.86 7.43
CA ILE A 532 -14.65 6.24 7.66
C ILE A 532 -13.91 6.71 6.40
N LEU A 533 -14.31 7.87 5.89
CA LEU A 533 -13.66 8.51 4.75
C LEU A 533 -13.11 9.86 5.15
N ARG A 534 -11.88 10.13 4.72
CA ARG A 534 -11.32 11.47 4.75
C ARG A 534 -11.36 12.07 3.35
N PRO A 535 -11.96 13.25 3.15
CA PRO A 535 -12.03 13.84 1.83
C PRO A 535 -10.66 14.40 1.39
N PRO A 536 -10.26 14.24 0.12
CA PRO A 536 -8.99 14.75 -0.40
C PRO A 536 -8.83 16.24 -0.15
N THR A 537 -7.64 16.63 0.30
CA THR A 537 -7.30 18.01 0.69
C THR A 537 -8.21 18.60 1.78
N LEU A 538 -8.98 17.78 2.51
CA LEU A 538 -9.99 18.22 3.48
C LEU A 538 -11.13 19.04 2.85
N ALA A 539 -11.27 19.03 1.52
CA ALA A 539 -12.28 19.79 0.79
C ALA A 539 -13.66 19.16 0.94
N VAL A 540 -14.67 19.96 1.32
CA VAL A 540 -16.01 19.46 1.63
C VAL A 540 -17.04 20.17 0.76
N SER A 541 -17.81 19.40 0.00
CA SER A 541 -18.97 19.89 -0.73
C SER A 541 -20.24 19.17 -0.27
N ARG A 542 -21.37 19.86 -0.37
CA ARG A 542 -22.68 19.28 0.00
C ARG A 542 -22.97 18.02 -0.82
N THR A 543 -22.79 18.09 -2.13
CA THR A 543 -23.02 16.96 -3.05
C THR A 543 -22.02 15.83 -2.82
N GLY A 544 -20.75 16.16 -2.56
CA GLY A 544 -19.73 15.15 -2.27
C GLY A 544 -20.01 14.37 -0.99
N VAL A 545 -20.38 15.06 0.10
CA VAL A 545 -20.84 14.41 1.34
C VAL A 545 -22.09 13.56 1.09
N ALA A 546 -23.03 14.02 0.26
CA ALA A 546 -24.21 13.23 -0.08
C ALA A 546 -23.83 11.94 -0.82
N SER A 547 -22.88 11.99 -1.76
CA SER A 547 -22.34 10.81 -2.43
C SER A 547 -21.61 9.87 -1.48
N ILE A 548 -20.86 10.39 -0.51
CA ILE A 548 -20.17 9.58 0.51
C ILE A 548 -21.18 8.81 1.37
N LEU A 549 -22.17 9.49 1.94
CA LEU A 549 -23.20 8.86 2.75
C LEU A 549 -24.05 7.88 1.93
N HIS A 550 -24.32 8.20 0.66
CA HIS A 550 -25.02 7.32 -0.27
C HIS A 550 -24.26 6.01 -0.51
N ASN A 551 -22.93 6.04 -0.58
CA ASN A 551 -22.09 4.85 -0.74
C ASN A 551 -21.72 4.19 0.61
N GLY A 552 -22.59 4.35 1.60
CA GLY A 552 -22.53 3.56 2.83
C GLY A 552 -21.39 3.91 3.77
N PHE A 553 -20.68 5.02 3.59
CA PHE A 553 -19.75 5.51 4.60
C PHE A 553 -20.52 6.07 5.80
N ASP A 554 -19.98 5.84 7.00
CA ASP A 554 -20.57 6.27 8.26
C ASP A 554 -20.08 7.65 8.67
N TYR A 555 -18.81 7.99 8.40
CA TYR A 555 -18.20 9.26 8.84
C TYR A 555 -17.37 9.92 7.75
N VAL A 556 -17.45 11.26 7.72
CA VAL A 556 -16.55 12.14 6.96
C VAL A 556 -15.66 12.87 7.96
N VAL A 557 -14.34 12.64 7.91
CA VAL A 557 -13.41 13.11 8.95
C VAL A 557 -12.30 13.98 8.36
N ASN A 558 -12.30 15.27 8.68
CA ASN A 558 -11.21 16.18 8.34
C ASN A 558 -10.11 16.16 9.42
N GLY A 559 -10.50 16.26 10.70
CA GLY A 559 -9.59 16.23 11.84
C GLY A 559 -9.28 17.60 12.43
N SER A 560 -8.58 17.62 13.56
CA SER A 560 -8.36 18.83 14.38
C SER A 560 -7.28 19.75 13.81
N GLY A 561 -6.37 19.20 13.00
CA GLY A 561 -5.35 19.98 12.32
C GLY A 561 -4.39 19.11 11.50
N SER A 562 -3.92 19.69 10.41
CA SER A 562 -2.89 19.11 9.56
C SER A 562 -1.49 19.50 10.00
N THR A 563 -0.56 18.56 9.88
CA THR A 563 0.86 18.80 10.14
C THR A 563 1.56 19.53 9.00
N GLU A 564 0.97 19.51 7.79
CA GLU A 564 1.61 19.96 6.55
C GLU A 564 3.03 19.37 6.37
N ASP A 565 3.23 18.13 6.85
CA ASP A 565 4.51 17.41 6.88
C ASP A 565 5.17 17.23 5.50
N TYR A 566 4.38 17.11 4.43
CA TYR A 566 4.87 17.11 3.04
C TYR A 566 5.58 18.43 2.63
N ASN A 567 5.33 19.53 3.35
CA ASN A 567 5.98 20.83 3.16
C ASN A 567 6.98 21.16 4.29
N ALA A 568 7.23 20.23 5.22
CA ALA A 568 8.07 20.52 6.38
C ALA A 568 9.50 20.88 5.97
N VAL A 569 9.90 22.12 6.30
CA VAL A 569 11.23 22.66 5.98
C VAL A 569 12.34 22.13 6.89
N SER A 570 12.00 21.71 8.11
CA SER A 570 12.94 21.10 9.08
C SER A 570 12.24 20.11 9.99
N LEU A 571 13.01 19.23 10.63
CA LEU A 571 12.50 18.23 11.57
C LEU A 571 11.94 18.90 12.83
N GLU A 572 12.65 19.90 13.36
CA GLU A 572 12.30 20.65 14.57
C GLU A 572 10.97 21.39 14.40
N SER A 573 10.75 21.99 13.23
CA SER A 573 9.48 22.65 12.91
C SER A 573 8.33 21.65 12.95
N LEU A 574 8.51 20.46 12.38
CA LEU A 574 7.48 19.43 12.35
C LEU A 574 7.19 18.87 13.75
N VAL A 575 8.22 18.61 14.56
CA VAL A 575 8.06 18.23 15.98
C VAL A 575 7.28 19.30 16.75
N GLY A 576 7.60 20.58 16.54
CA GLY A 576 6.86 21.70 17.14
C GLY A 576 5.40 21.76 16.70
N ILE A 577 5.09 21.46 15.43
CA ILE A 577 3.71 21.37 14.93
C ILE A 577 2.98 20.20 15.61
N LEU A 578 3.59 19.02 15.63
CA LEU A 578 3.03 17.83 16.27
C LEU A 578 2.73 18.07 17.76
N HIS A 579 3.64 18.70 18.49
CA HIS A 579 3.43 19.08 19.89
C HIS A 579 2.23 20.03 20.04
N ARG A 580 2.11 21.06 19.20
CA ARG A 580 0.96 21.98 19.22
C ARG A 580 -0.36 21.32 18.87
N LEU A 581 -0.37 20.29 18.03
CA LEU A 581 -1.59 19.57 17.68
C LEU A 581 -2.01 18.56 18.76
N THR A 582 -1.06 18.05 19.54
CA THR A 582 -1.31 17.11 20.64
C THR A 582 -1.58 17.79 21.99
N HIS A 583 -1.13 19.05 22.18
CA HIS A 583 -1.20 19.75 23.46
C HIS A 583 -1.84 21.14 23.36
N GLU A 584 -2.50 21.53 24.44
CA GLU A 584 -2.95 22.89 24.71
C GLU A 584 -1.77 23.79 25.10
N ASP A 585 -2.00 25.10 25.15
CA ASP A 585 -0.97 26.09 25.48
C ASP A 585 -0.43 25.94 26.91
N ASP A 586 -1.22 25.33 27.81
CA ASP A 586 -0.82 25.03 29.18
C ASP A 586 -0.05 23.69 29.32
N GLY A 587 0.20 23.00 28.20
CA GLY A 587 0.90 21.72 28.15
C GLY A 587 0.03 20.50 28.47
N SER A 588 -1.26 20.66 28.75
CA SER A 588 -2.19 19.55 28.87
C SER A 588 -2.56 18.97 27.50
N VAL A 589 -2.94 17.70 27.44
CA VAL A 589 -3.29 17.04 26.17
C VAL A 589 -4.59 17.59 25.57
N LYS A 590 -4.57 17.88 24.26
CA LYS A 590 -5.75 18.19 23.43
C LYS A 590 -6.63 16.96 23.26
N ARG A 591 -7.52 16.75 24.24
CA ARG A 591 -8.38 15.58 24.30
C ARG A 591 -9.27 15.43 23.07
N GLY A 592 -9.13 14.28 22.41
CA GLY A 592 -9.90 13.90 21.23
C GLY A 592 -9.30 14.41 19.92
N ALA A 593 -8.11 15.03 19.95
CA ALA A 593 -7.50 15.58 18.75
C ALA A 593 -7.21 14.51 17.70
N ILE A 594 -7.58 14.80 16.46
CA ILE A 594 -7.30 13.96 15.29
C ILE A 594 -6.24 14.67 14.46
N LEU A 595 -5.04 14.08 14.40
CA LEU A 595 -3.90 14.65 13.71
C LEU A 595 -3.80 14.10 12.30
N VAL A 596 -3.69 14.98 11.31
CA VAL A 596 -3.50 14.61 9.91
C VAL A 596 -2.01 14.68 9.54
N MET A 597 -1.44 13.52 9.22
CA MET A 597 -0.09 13.30 8.70
C MET A 597 -0.20 12.57 7.37
N HIS A 598 0.92 12.39 6.65
CA HIS A 598 0.93 11.72 5.36
C HIS A 598 1.98 10.60 5.34
N MET A 599 1.72 9.58 4.50
CA MET A 599 2.58 8.40 4.35
C MET A 599 3.36 8.38 3.02
N SER A 600 3.31 9.46 2.26
CA SER A 600 3.97 9.59 0.95
C SER A 600 5.46 9.90 1.09
N ALA A 601 6.24 9.62 0.05
CA ALA A 601 7.69 9.86 0.04
C ALA A 601 8.08 11.34 0.22
N THR A 602 7.17 12.29 -0.07
CA THR A 602 7.40 13.72 0.18
C THR A 602 7.32 14.07 1.67
N ALA A 603 6.60 13.27 2.47
CA ALA A 603 6.49 13.42 3.92
C ALA A 603 7.63 12.68 4.68
N MET A 604 8.85 12.71 4.14
CA MET A 604 10.01 11.96 4.66
C MET A 604 10.39 12.25 6.13
N ARG A 605 9.89 13.35 6.70
CA ARG A 605 10.18 13.76 8.09
C ARG A 605 9.12 13.27 9.09
N THR A 606 8.01 12.69 8.64
CA THR A 606 6.90 12.31 9.51
C THR A 606 7.29 11.22 10.49
N ALA A 607 7.85 10.11 10.02
CA ALA A 607 8.33 9.03 10.90
C ALA A 607 9.33 9.53 11.97
N PRO A 608 10.44 10.22 11.62
CA PRO A 608 11.36 10.71 12.65
C PRO A 608 10.77 11.75 13.60
N ALA A 609 9.90 12.65 13.12
CA ALA A 609 9.26 13.63 14.01
C ALA A 609 8.30 12.96 15.00
N LEU A 610 7.57 11.94 14.53
CA LEU A 610 6.65 11.16 15.34
C LEU A 610 7.39 10.30 16.38
N ASP A 611 8.52 9.69 16.01
CA ASP A 611 9.38 8.93 16.92
C ASP A 611 9.91 9.82 18.06
N MET A 612 10.37 11.03 17.73
CA MET A 612 10.79 12.00 18.75
C MET A 612 9.65 12.39 19.70
N LEU A 613 8.46 12.67 19.16
CA LEU A 613 7.29 13.01 19.98
C LEU A 613 6.91 11.85 20.92
N LEU A 614 6.80 10.63 20.39
CA LEU A 614 6.42 9.46 21.16
C LEU A 614 7.48 9.07 22.18
N THR A 615 8.77 9.15 21.83
CA THR A 615 9.87 8.96 22.78
C THR A 615 9.77 9.95 23.95
N ALA A 616 9.48 11.23 23.67
CA ALA A 616 9.28 12.22 24.73
C ALA A 616 8.04 11.92 25.58
N ASN A 617 6.94 11.46 24.96
CA ASN A 617 5.73 11.06 25.66
C ASN A 617 5.93 9.84 26.58
N ASP A 618 6.70 8.85 26.14
CA ASP A 618 6.98 7.63 26.89
C ASP A 618 7.79 7.89 28.17
N LEU A 619 8.63 8.93 28.16
CA LEU A 619 9.41 9.36 29.33
C LEU A 619 8.58 10.06 30.41
N LEU A 620 7.35 10.49 30.10
CA LEU A 620 6.48 11.14 31.08
C LEU A 620 5.84 10.11 32.03
N PRO A 621 5.64 10.46 33.32
CA PRO A 621 4.83 9.66 34.25
C PRO A 621 3.39 9.46 33.76
N ASP A 622 2.77 8.33 34.12
CA ASP A 622 1.41 7.96 33.66
C ASP A 622 0.30 8.92 34.12
N ASP A 623 0.52 9.65 35.21
CA ASP A 623 -0.36 10.69 35.75
C ASP A 623 -0.02 12.10 35.23
N HIS A 624 1.05 12.26 34.45
CA HIS A 624 1.44 13.56 33.92
C HIS A 624 0.35 14.14 33.00
N PRO A 625 -0.05 15.41 33.16
CA PRO A 625 -1.17 16.00 32.43
C PRO A 625 -0.90 16.13 30.91
N GLY A 626 0.36 16.23 30.53
CA GLY A 626 0.81 16.24 29.13
C GLY A 626 1.07 14.84 28.54
N LYS A 627 0.98 13.75 29.30
CA LYS A 627 1.16 12.41 28.71
C LYS A 627 -0.10 12.01 27.96
N PHE A 628 0.01 11.82 26.65
CA PHE A 628 -1.11 11.38 25.81
C PHE A 628 -1.11 9.88 25.58
N LYS A 629 -2.30 9.36 25.26
CA LYS A 629 -2.58 8.03 24.76
C LYS A 629 -3.03 8.13 23.32
N VAL A 630 -2.67 7.15 22.49
CA VAL A 630 -3.11 7.07 21.10
C VAL A 630 -4.21 6.02 20.99
N ALA A 631 -5.25 6.32 20.21
CA ALA A 631 -6.32 5.37 19.92
C ALA A 631 -6.70 5.37 18.43
N LEU A 632 -7.46 4.34 18.03
CA LEU A 632 -8.01 4.19 16.69
C LEU A 632 -9.36 4.89 16.57
N LEU A 633 -9.62 5.55 15.44
CA LEU A 633 -10.88 6.27 15.21
C LEU A 633 -12.09 5.34 15.23
N GLY A 634 -11.98 4.15 14.63
CA GLY A 634 -13.07 3.18 14.53
C GLY A 634 -13.56 2.63 15.87
N ASP A 635 -12.79 2.79 16.95
CA ASP A 635 -13.23 2.40 18.30
C ASP A 635 -14.20 3.42 18.92
N TYR A 636 -14.29 4.63 18.35
CA TYR A 636 -15.10 5.73 18.90
C TYR A 636 -16.09 6.33 17.91
N LEU A 637 -15.80 6.26 16.61
CA LEU A 637 -16.71 6.66 15.54
C LEU A 637 -17.59 5.47 15.14
N THR A 638 -18.39 4.99 16.09
CA THR A 638 -19.30 3.85 15.96
C THR A 638 -20.68 4.29 15.46
N ALA A 639 -21.54 3.35 15.04
CA ALA A 639 -22.85 3.67 14.48
C ALA A 639 -23.75 4.55 15.38
N ASP A 640 -23.63 4.41 16.70
CA ASP A 640 -24.35 5.13 17.75
C ASP A 640 -23.73 6.49 18.13
N TYR A 641 -22.50 6.78 17.69
CA TYR A 641 -21.83 8.05 17.96
C TYR A 641 -22.47 9.22 17.18
N ASP A 642 -22.60 10.38 17.83
CA ASP A 642 -23.21 11.59 17.25
C ASP A 642 -22.30 12.81 17.48
N GLN A 643 -21.68 13.32 16.41
CA GLN A 643 -20.74 14.43 16.50
C GLN A 643 -21.36 15.75 17.03
N ARG A 644 -22.69 15.89 17.01
CA ARG A 644 -23.39 17.07 17.55
C ARG A 644 -23.33 17.15 19.07
N MET A 645 -22.97 16.07 19.75
CA MET A 645 -22.89 16.06 21.20
C MET A 645 -21.83 17.03 21.72
N LYS A 646 -22.03 17.51 22.94
CA LYS A 646 -21.02 18.30 23.63
C LYS A 646 -20.00 17.35 24.24
N GLN A 647 -18.71 17.69 24.12
CA GLN A 647 -17.67 16.99 24.86
C GLN A 647 -17.92 17.21 26.36
N ILE A 648 -18.19 16.13 27.08
CA ILE A 648 -18.39 16.18 28.53
C ILE A 648 -17.01 16.34 29.17
N PRO A 649 -16.76 17.35 30.02
CA PRO A 649 -15.49 17.50 30.73
C PRO A 649 -15.12 16.21 31.48
N PRO A 650 -13.84 15.83 31.57
CA PRO A 650 -13.44 14.69 32.40
C PRO A 650 -13.99 14.87 33.82
N ALA A 651 -14.43 13.78 34.45
CA ALA A 651 -14.73 13.82 35.87
C ALA A 651 -13.48 14.34 36.59
N LYS A 652 -13.62 15.37 37.44
CA LYS A 652 -12.52 15.79 38.32
C LYS A 652 -12.10 14.55 39.09
N GLU A 653 -10.86 14.09 38.91
CA GLU A 653 -10.29 13.11 39.81
C GLU A 653 -10.48 13.67 41.22
N LYS A 654 -11.24 12.95 42.05
CA LYS A 654 -11.32 13.29 43.46
C LYS A 654 -9.89 13.14 43.98
N THR A 655 -9.23 14.27 44.17
CA THR A 655 -8.05 14.35 45.02
C THR A 655 -8.55 13.93 46.40
N ILE A 656 -8.38 12.64 46.72
CA ILE A 656 -8.49 12.19 48.09
C ILE A 656 -7.28 12.83 48.76
N SER A 657 -7.53 13.91 49.49
CA SER A 657 -6.57 14.46 50.43
C SER A 657 -6.06 13.31 51.29
N PRO A 658 -4.74 13.06 51.37
CA PRO A 658 -4.19 12.12 52.35
C PRO A 658 -4.21 12.68 53.78
N PHE A 659 -4.84 13.85 54.00
CA PHE A 659 -5.11 14.46 55.30
C PHE A 659 -6.59 14.40 55.63
#